data_AF-T1JAU4-F1
#
_entry.id   AF-T1JAU4-F1
#
_cell.length_a   1.000
_cell.length_b   1.000
_cell.length_c   1.000
_cell.angle_alpha   90.00
_cell.angle_beta   90.00
_cell.angle_gamma   90.00
#
_symmetry.space_group_name_H-M   'P 1'
#
loop_
_entity.id
_entity.type
_entity.pdbx_description
1 polymer ?
#
loop_
_entity_poly.entity_id
_entity_poly.type
_entity_poly.pdbx_seq_one_letter_code
_entity_poly.pdbx_strand_id
1 'polypeptide(L)'
;MSPPRARPASFQDGVHCKCNPKMLQKSLPSLFFLFLSTRIHNTYSQQNQGPPDQAPRDGGFGASGGGYPPEWGTLFSAMGPLISGAQGGYRPAAPAAYGPGPGAGPDSVMYGPGDPSPFGGGGGAAGFAAPDWSPPMFENGPSGPKGGQQRGPPGRGGQSRDHGPPPQKRPHGHGDLEDSFGKFGLENSETADHLDDESGGDSHSEEEPNQKFGGKKGGNVVLLATRTYCGITFDFDKEVNIPTHHSPFFLANNPAIKELCEKNLSCPYHKYTKQNGCWGYEKNCTPRQIYSIPSCPGDHGGWAKSKQDQIDLFFSQGDFGYIRDREKEMKPLCKSTHPDDTSLYCADHSRYCRATNIMFDFDNLLNIESPMRYRMDVLKKGQLGGHCKLNVQLLEERLTHKSPLQSWAAEIQNFIEIPYRPIADGKCDIIVEKPTFLMKLDATVNMYHHFCDFFNLYLSQHMNNSFSQNVNILIWDMMPYFSNFEVMWKAFTIHPILNLQNYAEKKVCFRDLVFSFLPRMIFGMYYNMPLISGCSSSGVFHAFTHHILHRLEINHIKATNNKLRVTLLSRDTPYRKILNEDELIRAAQMTNDFDVRKVNFNHRMSFYEQLKIIHNTDILVGIHGAGLTHLLFLPDWAVIFEIYNCEDEACYRDLANLRGIHYMTWVNQDLLIQEDQGHHPTLGAHAKFTNYAFDVGEFIRLLQIAKKRIRTNSNWLKTHTSPYHEEL
;
A
#
# COMPACT_ATOMS: atom_id res chain seq x y z
N MET A 1 31.74 46.27 24.20
CA MET A 1 32.99 45.55 23.86
C MET A 1 32.60 44.24 23.21
N SER A 2 33.27 43.82 22.14
CA SER A 2 32.84 42.67 21.32
C SER A 2 34.03 41.85 20.80
N PRO A 3 34.16 40.56 21.16
CA PRO A 3 35.01 39.59 20.47
C PRO A 3 34.27 38.92 19.28
N PRO A 4 34.96 38.22 18.35
CA PRO A 4 34.71 38.50 16.93
C PRO A 4 34.10 37.36 16.10
N ARG A 5 33.60 37.74 14.90
CA ARG A 5 33.23 36.80 13.83
C ARG A 5 34.49 36.25 13.14
N ALA A 6 34.57 34.93 12.98
CA ALA A 6 35.49 34.31 12.03
C ALA A 6 34.87 34.24 10.62
N ARG A 7 35.71 34.37 9.59
CA ARG A 7 35.42 33.91 8.22
C ARG A 7 36.36 32.74 7.91
N PRO A 8 35.97 31.76 7.06
CA PRO A 8 36.90 30.73 6.61
C PRO A 8 38.00 31.34 5.73
N ALA A 9 39.20 30.76 5.80
CA ALA A 9 40.34 31.12 4.95
C ALA A 9 40.38 30.25 3.69
N SER A 10 40.86 30.84 2.59
CA SER A 10 41.12 30.15 1.32
C SER A 10 42.61 29.86 1.16
N PHE A 11 42.97 28.67 0.67
CA PHE A 11 44.25 28.46 -0.01
C PHE A 11 44.11 27.47 -1.18
N GLN A 12 44.90 27.73 -2.22
CA GLN A 12 45.16 26.85 -3.37
C GLN A 12 46.48 26.08 -3.06
N ASP A 13 46.99 25.10 -3.81
CA ASP A 13 46.75 24.63 -5.18
C ASP A 13 46.51 23.08 -5.20
N GLY A 14 45.89 22.50 -6.23
CA GLY A 14 46.59 21.98 -7.42
C GLY A 14 46.67 20.44 -7.35
N VAL A 15 46.15 19.65 -8.30
CA VAL A 15 46.66 19.48 -9.68
C VAL A 15 45.52 19.44 -10.72
N HIS A 16 45.75 19.99 -11.91
CA HIS A 16 44.85 19.87 -13.05
C HIS A 16 45.15 18.66 -13.94
N CYS A 17 44.11 17.94 -14.37
CA CYS A 17 44.10 17.21 -15.64
C CYS A 17 43.15 17.92 -16.63
N LYS A 18 43.61 18.18 -17.85
CA LYS A 18 42.83 18.77 -18.95
C LYS A 18 42.58 17.73 -20.03
N CYS A 19 41.33 17.52 -20.42
CA CYS A 19 40.99 16.84 -21.68
C CYS A 19 40.69 17.89 -22.77
N ASN A 20 41.21 17.68 -23.98
CA ASN A 20 41.09 18.60 -25.11
C ASN A 20 40.69 17.82 -26.38
N PRO A 21 39.49 18.04 -26.96
CA PRO A 21 38.97 17.18 -28.02
C PRO A 21 39.30 17.70 -29.44
N LYS A 22 40.19 17.02 -30.19
CA LYS A 22 40.34 17.17 -31.65
C LYS A 22 40.77 15.86 -32.34
N MET A 23 40.41 15.77 -33.62
CA MET A 23 40.49 14.60 -34.52
C MET A 23 39.45 13.50 -34.20
N LEU A 24 38.82 12.84 -35.17
CA LEU A 24 39.04 12.87 -36.62
C LEU A 24 38.05 13.78 -37.40
N GLN A 25 38.36 14.01 -38.68
CA GLN A 25 37.53 14.68 -39.69
C GLN A 25 37.76 14.00 -41.06
N LYS A 26 36.85 14.21 -42.02
CA LYS A 26 36.64 13.52 -43.33
C LYS A 26 35.70 12.31 -43.18
N SER A 27 34.70 12.12 -44.05
CA SER A 27 34.42 12.75 -45.36
C SER A 27 33.09 13.53 -45.43
N LEU A 28 32.95 14.33 -46.49
CA LEU A 28 31.76 15.09 -46.96
C LEU A 28 31.67 14.84 -48.48
N PRO A 29 30.48 14.87 -49.12
CA PRO A 29 29.77 16.12 -49.45
C PRO A 29 28.29 16.12 -48.98
N SER A 30 27.54 17.20 -48.75
CA SER A 30 27.56 18.64 -49.10
C SER A 30 26.33 18.98 -49.93
N LEU A 31 25.35 19.64 -49.30
CA LEU A 31 24.42 20.56 -49.97
C LEU A 31 24.09 21.68 -48.97
N PHE A 32 24.12 22.91 -49.47
CA PHE A 32 24.05 24.16 -48.69
C PHE A 32 22.78 24.92 -49.07
N PHE A 33 22.26 25.77 -48.16
CA PHE A 33 21.64 27.11 -48.37
C PHE A 33 20.71 27.43 -47.17
N LEU A 34 20.54 28.65 -46.63
CA LEU A 34 21.46 29.76 -46.35
C LEU A 34 20.76 30.82 -45.45
N PHE A 35 21.13 30.97 -44.16
CA PHE A 35 20.87 32.16 -43.30
C PHE A 35 19.37 32.54 -43.06
N LEU A 36 18.96 33.48 -42.19
CA LEU A 36 19.65 34.54 -41.42
C LEU A 36 19.42 34.45 -39.89
N SER A 37 20.12 35.32 -39.13
CA SER A 37 20.01 35.46 -37.68
C SER A 37 19.87 36.93 -37.28
N THR A 38 19.10 37.21 -36.22
CA THR A 38 19.16 38.48 -35.47
C THR A 38 18.83 38.27 -33.99
N ARG A 39 19.71 38.77 -33.11
CA ARG A 39 19.39 39.11 -31.70
C ARG A 39 19.01 40.59 -31.61
N ILE A 40 18.42 41.03 -30.49
CA ILE A 40 18.73 42.32 -29.81
C ILE A 40 18.20 42.31 -28.35
N HIS A 41 18.48 43.35 -27.55
CA HIS A 41 18.44 43.36 -26.07
C HIS A 41 17.57 44.50 -25.47
N ASN A 42 17.46 44.50 -24.13
CA ASN A 42 16.66 45.40 -23.26
C ASN A 42 17.03 46.91 -23.28
N THR A 43 16.00 47.75 -23.03
CA THR A 43 15.95 49.08 -22.37
C THR A 43 14.50 49.30 -21.87
N TYR A 44 14.05 50.07 -20.86
CA TYR A 44 14.54 50.96 -19.77
C TYR A 44 13.35 51.04 -18.73
N SER A 45 13.21 51.76 -17.62
CA SER A 45 13.89 52.77 -16.76
C SER A 45 13.23 52.65 -15.35
N GLN A 46 13.87 52.78 -14.17
CA GLN A 46 14.10 54.00 -13.34
C GLN A 46 12.99 55.10 -13.37
N GLN A 47 12.59 55.77 -12.27
CA GLN A 47 13.22 55.96 -10.93
C GLN A 47 12.22 56.52 -9.85
N ASN A 48 12.47 56.26 -8.54
CA ASN A 48 12.19 57.11 -7.32
C ASN A 48 10.74 57.61 -6.98
N GLN A 49 10.36 58.08 -5.75
CA GLN A 49 10.75 57.89 -4.32
C GLN A 49 9.70 58.58 -3.39
N GLY A 50 9.54 58.18 -2.11
CA GLY A 50 9.12 59.09 -1.01
C GLY A 50 7.75 58.88 -0.30
N PRO A 51 7.63 59.04 1.04
CA PRO A 51 6.39 58.87 1.84
C PRO A 51 6.08 60.13 2.74
N PRO A 52 5.36 60.12 3.89
CA PRO A 52 4.45 59.12 4.52
C PRO A 52 3.09 59.71 5.03
N ASP A 53 2.38 58.91 5.86
CA ASP A 53 1.77 59.30 7.17
C ASP A 53 0.25 59.47 7.40
N GLN A 54 -0.13 59.06 8.62
CA GLN A 54 -1.31 59.40 9.45
C GLN A 54 -2.71 58.81 9.22
N ALA A 55 -3.39 58.59 10.36
CA ALA A 55 -4.76 58.13 10.52
C ALA A 55 -5.39 58.73 11.81
N PRO A 56 -6.71 58.84 11.87
CA PRO A 56 -7.48 58.65 13.12
C PRO A 56 -8.60 57.58 12.91
N ARG A 57 -9.09 56.79 13.89
CA ARG A 57 -9.72 57.14 15.19
C ARG A 57 -10.96 58.04 14.98
N ASP A 58 -12.20 57.71 15.37
CA ASP A 58 -12.74 56.98 16.54
C ASP A 58 -14.21 56.55 16.31
N GLY A 59 -14.76 55.73 17.23
CA GLY A 59 -16.20 55.48 17.41
C GLY A 59 -16.87 54.45 16.47
N GLY A 60 -17.96 53.77 16.85
CA GLY A 60 -18.59 53.67 18.19
C GLY A 60 -20.09 53.37 18.15
N PHE A 61 -20.52 52.30 18.85
CA PHE A 61 -21.93 51.86 19.06
C PHE A 61 -22.74 51.39 17.84
N GLY A 62 -23.78 50.59 18.11
CA GLY A 62 -24.83 50.20 17.14
C GLY A 62 -25.16 48.71 17.15
N ALA A 63 -26.30 48.32 17.72
CA ALA A 63 -26.80 46.94 17.70
C ALA A 63 -27.98 46.77 16.71
N SER A 64 -28.37 45.51 16.46
CA SER A 64 -29.46 45.06 15.56
C SER A 64 -29.20 45.23 14.05
N GLY A 65 -29.79 44.44 13.15
CA GLY A 65 -30.53 43.18 13.41
C GLY A 65 -31.44 42.73 12.26
N GLY A 66 -31.12 41.59 11.64
CA GLY A 66 -32.00 40.85 10.73
C GLY A 66 -32.15 41.41 9.30
N GLY A 67 -32.77 40.59 8.42
CA GLY A 67 -33.33 41.03 7.14
C GLY A 67 -32.41 40.96 5.90
N TYR A 68 -32.62 39.95 5.04
CA TYR A 68 -32.35 40.06 3.61
C TYR A 68 -33.46 40.89 2.93
N PRO A 69 -33.14 41.77 1.96
CA PRO A 69 -34.07 42.23 0.93
C PRO A 69 -33.74 41.63 -0.46
N PRO A 70 -34.74 41.19 -1.26
CA PRO A 70 -34.56 40.75 -2.64
C PRO A 70 -34.99 41.81 -3.67
N GLU A 71 -34.33 41.82 -4.84
CA GLU A 71 -34.67 42.58 -6.05
C GLU A 71 -34.06 41.85 -7.26
N TRP A 72 -34.62 41.78 -8.47
CA TRP A 72 -35.99 41.91 -9.02
C TRP A 72 -36.02 41.02 -10.28
N GLY A 73 -37.18 40.60 -10.77
CA GLY A 73 -37.26 39.91 -12.06
C GLY A 73 -38.61 40.07 -12.75
N THR A 74 -38.59 40.32 -14.07
CA THR A 74 -39.65 39.96 -15.04
C THR A 74 -39.26 40.39 -16.45
N LEU A 75 -39.36 39.47 -17.42
CA LEU A 75 -40.13 39.67 -18.66
C LEU A 75 -40.14 38.39 -19.50
N PHE A 76 -41.32 38.05 -20.03
CA PHE A 76 -41.59 36.85 -20.84
C PHE A 76 -42.66 37.24 -21.87
N SER A 77 -42.49 36.93 -23.16
CA SER A 77 -43.55 36.43 -24.08
C SER A 77 -43.23 36.55 -25.57
N ALA A 78 -43.86 35.63 -26.33
CA ALA A 78 -44.31 35.73 -27.72
C ALA A 78 -43.29 35.94 -28.87
N MET A 79 -43.16 34.92 -29.74
CA MET A 79 -43.81 34.91 -31.07
C MET A 79 -43.65 33.56 -31.81
N GLY A 80 -44.49 33.36 -32.84
CA GLY A 80 -44.50 32.27 -33.83
C GLY A 80 -45.79 32.38 -34.67
N PRO A 81 -46.14 31.45 -35.59
CA PRO A 81 -45.35 30.41 -36.27
C PRO A 81 -45.46 30.47 -37.83
N LEU A 82 -44.64 29.74 -38.61
CA LEU A 82 -44.85 29.59 -40.08
C LEU A 82 -44.43 28.22 -40.68
N ILE A 83 -45.43 27.34 -40.86
CA ILE A 83 -45.84 26.59 -42.08
C ILE A 83 -44.81 25.88 -43.00
N SER A 84 -45.11 24.60 -43.28
CA SER A 84 -44.73 23.73 -44.44
C SER A 84 -43.29 23.17 -44.57
N GLY A 85 -43.06 22.00 -45.21
CA GLY A 85 -44.02 20.95 -45.59
C GLY A 85 -43.65 20.05 -46.79
N ALA A 86 -43.12 18.85 -46.54
CA ALA A 86 -43.11 17.65 -47.41
C ALA A 86 -42.76 16.44 -46.52
N GLN A 87 -43.51 15.32 -46.41
CA GLN A 87 -43.99 14.33 -47.40
C GLN A 87 -42.87 13.64 -48.20
N GLY A 88 -42.73 12.33 -47.97
CA GLY A 88 -41.72 11.46 -48.60
C GLY A 88 -41.50 10.17 -47.81
N GLY A 89 -42.48 9.26 -47.80
CA GLY A 89 -42.42 8.01 -47.03
C GLY A 89 -42.43 6.76 -47.90
N TYR A 90 -41.84 5.67 -47.39
CA TYR A 90 -42.03 4.30 -47.90
C TYR A 90 -42.23 3.32 -46.73
N ARG A 91 -42.94 2.21 -46.99
CA ARG A 91 -43.39 1.24 -45.98
C ARG A 91 -42.45 0.03 -45.83
N PRO A 92 -42.50 -0.68 -44.68
CA PRO A 92 -41.62 -1.81 -44.38
C PRO A 92 -42.04 -3.11 -45.09
N ALA A 93 -41.16 -4.11 -45.08
CA ALA A 93 -41.44 -5.46 -45.57
C ALA A 93 -41.00 -6.56 -44.57
N ALA A 94 -41.95 -7.43 -44.27
CA ALA A 94 -41.86 -8.77 -43.67
C ALA A 94 -43.08 -9.56 -44.24
N PRO A 95 -43.26 -10.88 -44.03
CA PRO A 95 -42.46 -11.83 -43.23
C PRO A 95 -42.12 -13.13 -43.98
N ALA A 96 -41.57 -14.12 -43.26
CA ALA A 96 -41.76 -15.55 -43.54
C ALA A 96 -41.71 -16.34 -42.22
N ALA A 97 -42.51 -17.40 -42.07
CA ALA A 97 -42.58 -18.22 -40.86
C ALA A 97 -42.95 -19.67 -41.18
N TYR A 98 -42.43 -20.63 -40.40
CA TYR A 98 -42.88 -22.03 -40.38
C TYR A 98 -42.63 -22.66 -38.98
N GLY A 99 -43.56 -23.51 -38.55
CA GLY A 99 -43.43 -24.51 -37.47
C GLY A 99 -44.22 -25.77 -37.91
N PRO A 100 -44.73 -26.63 -36.99
CA PRO A 100 -44.61 -26.62 -35.52
C PRO A 100 -44.42 -28.01 -34.82
N GLY A 101 -43.89 -27.99 -33.59
CA GLY A 101 -44.27 -28.86 -32.44
C GLY A 101 -44.04 -30.40 -32.50
N PRO A 102 -44.58 -31.18 -31.51
CA PRO A 102 -45.24 -30.75 -30.25
C PRO A 102 -44.91 -31.54 -28.94
N GLY A 103 -45.28 -30.97 -27.77
CA GLY A 103 -45.54 -31.64 -26.48
C GLY A 103 -44.34 -31.89 -25.54
N ALA A 104 -44.44 -31.86 -24.20
CA ALA A 104 -45.43 -31.36 -23.20
C ALA A 104 -44.63 -31.07 -21.89
N GLY A 105 -45.00 -30.26 -20.88
CA GLY A 105 -46.28 -29.77 -20.34
C GLY A 105 -46.59 -30.46 -18.99
N PRO A 106 -47.13 -29.81 -17.92
CA PRO A 106 -47.44 -28.38 -17.72
C PRO A 106 -47.08 -27.78 -16.32
N ASP A 107 -47.39 -26.47 -16.13
CA ASP A 107 -47.68 -25.71 -14.88
C ASP A 107 -46.63 -25.62 -13.72
N SER A 108 -46.51 -24.54 -12.92
CA SER A 108 -47.40 -23.38 -12.61
C SER A 108 -46.58 -22.07 -12.38
N VAL A 109 -46.93 -20.89 -12.93
CA VAL A 109 -47.81 -19.81 -12.37
C VAL A 109 -47.25 -19.13 -11.09
N MET A 110 -47.12 -17.80 -10.93
CA MET A 110 -47.27 -16.59 -11.77
C MET A 110 -46.68 -15.36 -11.01
N TYR A 111 -46.17 -14.33 -11.72
CA TYR A 111 -46.63 -12.92 -11.61
C TYR A 111 -45.86 -12.00 -12.59
N GLY A 112 -46.51 -10.96 -13.12
CA GLY A 112 -46.01 -10.10 -14.21
C GLY A 112 -45.77 -8.62 -13.85
N PRO A 113 -45.29 -7.79 -14.80
CA PRO A 113 -44.70 -6.47 -14.54
C PRO A 113 -45.62 -5.26 -14.80
N GLY A 114 -45.16 -4.06 -14.42
CA GLY A 114 -45.78 -2.77 -14.79
C GLY A 114 -44.92 -1.52 -14.51
N ASP A 115 -44.56 -0.80 -15.57
CA ASP A 115 -43.96 0.56 -15.62
C ASP A 115 -45.06 1.65 -15.64
N PRO A 116 -44.79 3.00 -15.64
CA PRO A 116 -43.50 3.73 -15.56
C PRO A 116 -43.49 4.90 -14.51
N SER A 117 -42.43 5.71 -14.54
CA SER A 117 -42.22 6.95 -13.75
C SER A 117 -43.16 8.13 -14.07
N PRO A 118 -43.10 9.21 -13.25
CA PRO A 118 -42.98 10.56 -13.81
C PRO A 118 -41.76 11.34 -13.28
N PHE A 119 -41.34 12.36 -14.04
CA PHE A 119 -40.23 13.27 -13.68
C PHE A 119 -40.66 14.33 -12.64
N GLY A 120 -39.72 14.71 -11.76
CA GLY A 120 -39.75 15.94 -10.97
C GLY A 120 -38.34 16.53 -10.86
N GLY A 121 -38.10 17.68 -11.51
CA GLY A 121 -36.76 18.27 -11.60
C GLY A 121 -36.46 19.27 -10.48
N GLY A 122 -35.25 19.21 -9.91
CA GLY A 122 -34.73 20.19 -8.96
C GLY A 122 -33.20 20.18 -8.97
N GLY A 123 -32.58 21.31 -9.32
CA GLY A 123 -31.12 21.42 -9.40
C GLY A 123 -30.47 21.63 -8.03
N GLY A 124 -29.45 20.82 -7.71
CA GLY A 124 -28.65 20.93 -6.48
C GLY A 124 -27.24 20.39 -6.73
N ALA A 125 -26.24 20.93 -6.02
CA ALA A 125 -24.84 20.63 -6.29
C ALA A 125 -24.48 19.16 -5.95
N ALA A 126 -23.75 18.50 -6.86
CA ALA A 126 -23.35 17.10 -6.70
C ALA A 126 -22.23 16.92 -5.66
N GLY A 127 -22.62 16.60 -4.42
CA GLY A 127 -21.70 16.06 -3.42
C GLY A 127 -21.42 14.58 -3.71
N PHE A 128 -20.18 14.25 -4.08
CA PHE A 128 -19.76 12.87 -4.35
C PHE A 128 -19.66 12.05 -3.05
N ALA A 129 -20.79 11.47 -2.61
CA ALA A 129 -20.80 10.34 -1.69
C ALA A 129 -20.49 9.05 -2.47
N ALA A 130 -19.42 8.35 -2.10
CA ALA A 130 -19.19 6.99 -2.60
C ALA A 130 -20.18 6.02 -1.90
N PRO A 131 -20.81 5.08 -2.63
CA PRO A 131 -21.66 4.07 -2.01
C PRO A 131 -20.80 3.11 -1.18
N ASP A 132 -21.24 2.83 0.04
CA ASP A 132 -20.51 1.95 0.96
C ASP A 132 -20.76 0.47 0.58
N TRP A 133 -19.67 -0.24 0.31
CA TRP A 133 -19.69 -1.67 0.00
C TRP A 133 -19.24 -2.46 1.23
N SER A 134 -20.13 -2.50 2.23
CA SER A 134 -20.00 -3.40 3.38
C SER A 134 -19.90 -4.85 2.89
N PRO A 135 -18.88 -5.62 3.32
CA PRO A 135 -18.87 -7.06 3.07
C PRO A 135 -20.03 -7.72 3.83
N PRO A 136 -20.63 -8.81 3.30
CA PRO A 136 -21.69 -9.53 3.99
C PRO A 136 -21.15 -10.14 5.29
N MET A 137 -21.62 -9.64 6.43
CA MET A 137 -21.37 -10.28 7.72
C MET A 137 -22.15 -11.59 7.78
N PHE A 138 -21.46 -12.69 8.12
CA PHE A 138 -22.12 -13.95 8.41
C PHE A 138 -22.92 -13.83 9.72
N GLU A 139 -24.19 -14.23 9.68
CA GLU A 139 -25.10 -14.12 10.82
C GLU A 139 -24.67 -15.03 11.97
N ASN A 140 -24.61 -14.46 13.18
CA ASN A 140 -24.57 -15.24 14.42
C ASN A 140 -25.97 -15.28 15.03
N GLY A 141 -26.46 -16.49 15.35
CA GLY A 141 -27.81 -16.70 15.89
C GLY A 141 -28.05 -16.03 17.25
N PRO A 142 -29.31 -15.69 17.59
CA PRO A 142 -29.62 -14.78 18.69
C PRO A 142 -29.53 -15.43 20.08
N SER A 143 -28.95 -14.70 21.04
CA SER A 143 -29.13 -14.95 22.47
C SER A 143 -30.26 -14.08 23.03
N GLY A 144 -31.13 -14.67 23.86
CA GLY A 144 -32.39 -14.06 24.30
C GLY A 144 -32.27 -12.89 25.31
N PRO A 145 -33.32 -12.07 25.44
CA PRO A 145 -33.27 -10.83 26.20
C PRO A 145 -33.33 -11.04 27.73
N LYS A 146 -32.77 -10.08 28.48
CA LYS A 146 -33.00 -9.93 29.93
C LYS A 146 -33.51 -8.54 30.27
N GLY A 147 -34.81 -8.43 30.53
CA GLY A 147 -35.36 -7.31 31.31
C GLY A 147 -34.96 -7.45 32.79
N GLY A 148 -34.68 -6.34 33.46
CA GLY A 148 -34.26 -6.33 34.87
C GLY A 148 -35.37 -5.98 35.86
N GLN A 149 -35.10 -6.19 37.15
CA GLN A 149 -35.82 -5.55 38.26
C GLN A 149 -34.91 -5.40 39.50
N GLN A 150 -35.39 -4.66 40.51
CA GLN A 150 -34.56 -4.04 41.56
C GLN A 150 -34.63 -4.76 42.93
N ARG A 151 -33.75 -4.28 43.85
CA ARG A 151 -33.78 -4.33 45.34
C ARG A 151 -32.93 -5.43 46.01
N GLY A 152 -32.15 -5.02 47.02
CA GLY A 152 -31.41 -5.86 47.99
C GLY A 152 -32.16 -5.97 49.33
N PRO A 153 -31.51 -6.09 50.52
CA PRO A 153 -30.06 -6.07 50.86
C PRO A 153 -29.59 -7.41 51.52
N PRO A 154 -28.35 -7.57 52.07
CA PRO A 154 -27.79 -8.90 52.36
C PRO A 154 -28.04 -9.44 53.79
N GLY A 155 -28.11 -10.78 53.91
CA GLY A 155 -28.14 -11.55 55.16
C GLY A 155 -26.76 -12.11 55.58
N ARG A 156 -26.64 -12.59 56.83
CA ARG A 156 -25.37 -13.04 57.45
C ARG A 156 -25.25 -14.56 57.60
N GLY A 157 -24.00 -15.04 57.58
CA GLY A 157 -23.56 -16.33 58.16
C GLY A 157 -23.42 -17.49 57.15
N GLY A 158 -22.49 -18.44 57.33
CA GLY A 158 -21.36 -18.49 58.27
C GLY A 158 -20.98 -19.90 58.72
N GLN A 159 -19.69 -20.26 58.67
CA GLN A 159 -19.07 -21.51 59.18
C GLN A 159 -19.51 -22.81 58.44
N SER A 160 -18.77 -23.94 58.45
CA SER A 160 -17.31 -24.17 58.58
C SER A 160 -16.94 -25.65 58.30
N ARG A 161 -15.69 -25.89 57.87
CA ARG A 161 -14.88 -27.14 58.00
C ARG A 161 -15.25 -28.41 57.20
N ASP A 162 -14.22 -28.90 56.51
CA ASP A 162 -13.62 -30.25 56.58
C ASP A 162 -14.51 -31.51 56.73
N HIS A 163 -14.33 -32.48 55.83
CA HIS A 163 -13.52 -33.69 56.12
C HIS A 163 -13.18 -34.48 54.84
N GLY A 164 -12.33 -35.51 54.99
CA GLY A 164 -11.63 -36.21 53.89
C GLY A 164 -12.21 -37.58 53.43
N PRO A 165 -11.40 -38.39 52.72
CA PRO A 165 -11.79 -39.58 51.91
C PRO A 165 -11.83 -40.88 52.76
N PRO A 166 -11.92 -42.14 52.24
CA PRO A 166 -11.84 -42.70 50.86
C PRO A 166 -12.96 -43.77 50.60
N PRO A 167 -12.83 -44.92 49.85
CA PRO A 167 -11.85 -45.42 48.87
C PRO A 167 -12.45 -46.03 47.56
N GLN A 168 -11.60 -46.71 46.78
CA GLN A 168 -11.86 -47.39 45.49
C GLN A 168 -12.68 -48.70 45.58
N LYS A 169 -13.23 -49.17 44.44
CA LYS A 169 -13.40 -50.60 44.09
C LYS A 169 -13.56 -50.85 42.57
N ARG A 170 -12.99 -51.98 42.08
CA ARG A 170 -13.35 -52.74 40.85
C ARG A 170 -14.01 -54.08 41.32
N PRO A 171 -14.17 -55.20 40.55
CA PRO A 171 -13.96 -55.51 39.12
C PRO A 171 -15.03 -56.42 38.42
N HIS A 172 -14.77 -56.82 37.16
CA HIS A 172 -15.39 -57.91 36.35
C HIS A 172 -16.89 -57.78 35.93
N GLY A 173 -17.36 -58.41 34.84
CA GLY A 173 -16.65 -59.04 33.70
C GLY A 173 -17.47 -60.00 32.80
N HIS A 174 -17.14 -60.02 31.50
CA HIS A 174 -17.43 -61.04 30.44
C HIS A 174 -18.86 -61.37 29.92
N GLY A 175 -18.91 -61.70 28.61
CA GLY A 175 -19.98 -62.43 27.92
C GLY A 175 -20.75 -61.65 26.83
N ASP A 176 -20.76 -61.99 25.54
CA ASP A 176 -19.81 -62.70 24.64
C ASP A 176 -20.23 -62.49 23.15
N LEU A 177 -19.27 -62.58 22.22
CA LEU A 177 -19.33 -62.98 20.77
C LEU A 177 -20.39 -62.30 19.83
N GLU A 178 -20.18 -62.10 18.52
CA GLU A 178 -19.22 -62.51 17.48
C GLU A 178 -19.26 -61.42 16.35
N ASP A 179 -18.38 -61.26 15.34
CA ASP A 179 -17.14 -61.95 14.90
C ASP A 179 -16.21 -60.93 14.15
N SER A 180 -15.80 -61.20 12.90
CA SER A 180 -15.06 -60.37 11.93
C SER A 180 -13.63 -59.95 12.31
N PHE A 181 -12.76 -60.96 12.32
CA PHE A 181 -11.30 -60.95 12.06
C PHE A 181 -10.80 -59.78 11.16
N GLY A 182 -9.56 -59.28 11.24
CA GLY A 182 -8.36 -59.62 12.03
C GLY A 182 -7.12 -59.01 11.34
N LYS A 183 -6.24 -58.23 12.02
CA LYS A 183 -4.97 -58.65 12.66
C LYS A 183 -4.00 -59.42 11.73
N PHE A 184 -2.69 -59.19 11.69
CA PHE A 184 -1.74 -58.45 12.56
C PHE A 184 -0.61 -57.82 11.68
N GLY A 185 0.45 -57.28 12.29
CA GLY A 185 1.73 -57.03 11.61
C GLY A 185 2.91 -57.03 12.61
N LEU A 186 4.14 -57.28 12.14
CA LEU A 186 5.45 -56.98 12.76
C LEU A 186 6.63 -57.43 11.85
N GLU A 187 7.80 -56.83 12.08
CA GLU A 187 9.20 -57.31 11.87
C GLU A 187 9.74 -57.83 10.50
N ASN A 188 10.69 -57.05 9.94
CA ASN A 188 12.12 -57.34 9.66
C ASN A 188 12.62 -58.62 8.93
N SER A 189 13.83 -58.45 8.32
CA SER A 189 14.77 -59.44 7.70
C SER A 189 14.32 -60.15 6.40
N GLU A 190 15.16 -60.66 5.48
CA GLU A 190 16.62 -60.57 5.11
C GLU A 190 16.82 -61.23 3.69
N THR A 191 17.93 -61.15 2.93
CA THR A 191 19.21 -60.41 3.01
C THR A 191 19.21 -59.19 2.03
N ALA A 192 20.01 -58.93 0.97
CA ALA A 192 21.21 -59.45 0.27
C ALA A 192 21.68 -58.36 -0.75
N ASP A 193 22.81 -58.35 -1.49
CA ASP A 193 24.20 -58.87 -1.47
C ASP A 193 24.86 -58.30 -2.77
N HIS A 194 26.15 -57.99 -3.00
CA HIS A 194 27.42 -57.86 -2.24
C HIS A 194 28.35 -56.88 -3.05
N LEU A 195 29.68 -56.89 -2.86
CA LEU A 195 30.74 -56.23 -3.68
C LEU A 195 30.88 -54.70 -3.50
N ASP A 196 31.44 -54.18 -2.40
CA ASP A 196 32.86 -54.23 -1.94
C ASP A 196 33.83 -53.28 -2.68
N ASP A 197 34.80 -52.73 -1.93
CA ASP A 197 35.84 -51.79 -2.38
C ASP A 197 36.90 -52.42 -3.32
N GLU A 198 37.53 -51.58 -4.16
CA GLU A 198 38.96 -51.74 -4.49
C GLU A 198 39.70 -50.39 -4.43
N SER A 199 41.01 -50.45 -4.16
CA SER A 199 41.84 -49.28 -3.91
C SER A 199 43.08 -49.23 -4.81
N GLY A 200 43.39 -48.04 -5.31
CA GLY A 200 44.54 -47.73 -6.15
C GLY A 200 44.37 -46.33 -6.78
N GLY A 201 45.40 -45.60 -7.14
CA GLY A 201 46.83 -45.91 -7.06
C GLY A 201 47.55 -45.21 -8.23
N ASP A 202 48.58 -44.41 -7.92
CA ASP A 202 49.51 -43.75 -8.86
C ASP A 202 48.88 -42.90 -9.99
N SER A 203 48.91 -41.56 -9.87
CA SER A 203 50.04 -40.68 -10.24
C SER A 203 50.26 -40.52 -11.75
N HIS A 204 50.21 -39.27 -12.22
CA HIS A 204 51.19 -38.79 -13.19
C HIS A 204 51.31 -37.26 -13.14
N SER A 205 52.54 -36.76 -13.25
CA SER A 205 52.90 -35.35 -13.28
C SER A 205 53.66 -35.04 -14.58
N GLU A 206 53.29 -33.95 -15.25
CA GLU A 206 54.08 -33.28 -16.29
C GLU A 206 53.96 -31.78 -15.97
N GLU A 207 54.92 -31.13 -15.32
CA GLU A 207 56.28 -30.75 -15.75
C GLU A 207 56.33 -29.78 -16.96
N GLU A 208 56.72 -28.53 -16.68
CA GLU A 208 57.07 -27.54 -17.71
C GLU A 208 58.49 -27.79 -18.27
N PRO A 209 58.70 -27.79 -19.60
CA PRO A 209 60.03 -27.87 -20.19
C PRO A 209 60.76 -26.51 -20.12
N ASN A 210 61.54 -26.31 -19.05
CA ASN A 210 62.29 -25.06 -18.80
C ASN A 210 63.62 -25.03 -19.59
N GLN A 211 63.67 -24.29 -20.72
CA GLN A 211 64.85 -24.22 -21.60
C GLN A 211 65.65 -22.91 -21.46
N LYS A 212 66.94 -23.02 -21.12
CA LYS A 212 67.87 -21.87 -20.96
C LYS A 212 68.94 -21.79 -22.07
N PHE A 213 68.79 -20.81 -22.95
CA PHE A 213 69.85 -20.07 -23.66
C PHE A 213 69.25 -18.68 -24.01
N GLY A 214 69.95 -17.57 -24.19
CA GLY A 214 71.37 -17.21 -24.07
C GLY A 214 71.44 -15.70 -24.36
N GLY A 215 72.11 -14.90 -23.52
CA GLY A 215 71.74 -13.48 -23.37
C GLY A 215 72.22 -12.49 -24.45
N LYS A 216 71.49 -11.37 -24.59
CA LYS A 216 71.99 -10.07 -25.09
C LYS A 216 71.08 -8.92 -24.61
N LYS A 217 71.62 -7.70 -24.52
CA LYS A 217 70.89 -6.51 -24.09
C LYS A 217 70.01 -5.97 -25.24
N GLY A 218 68.75 -5.66 -24.93
CA GLY A 218 67.83 -4.92 -25.80
C GLY A 218 66.59 -4.54 -25.00
N GLY A 219 66.23 -3.25 -24.98
CA GLY A 219 65.07 -2.76 -24.24
C GLY A 219 63.77 -3.01 -25.02
N ASN A 220 62.72 -3.44 -24.33
CA ASN A 220 61.37 -3.48 -24.87
C ASN A 220 60.39 -2.84 -23.88
N VAL A 221 59.49 -2.01 -24.40
CA VAL A 221 58.44 -1.38 -23.60
C VAL A 221 57.31 -2.38 -23.38
N VAL A 222 57.08 -2.78 -22.13
CA VAL A 222 55.87 -3.51 -21.78
C VAL A 222 54.71 -2.52 -21.77
N LEU A 223 53.90 -2.52 -22.84
CA LEU A 223 52.57 -1.93 -22.76
C LEU A 223 51.74 -2.76 -21.78
N LEU A 224 51.59 -2.27 -20.55
CA LEU A 224 50.51 -2.70 -19.67
C LEU A 224 49.18 -2.25 -20.30
N ALA A 225 48.63 -3.10 -21.15
CA ALA A 225 47.30 -2.95 -21.71
C ALA A 225 46.27 -3.13 -20.60
N THR A 226 46.05 -2.08 -19.81
CA THR A 226 44.93 -1.98 -18.88
C THR A 226 43.64 -2.13 -19.69
N ARG A 227 43.05 -3.33 -19.69
CA ARG A 227 41.67 -3.54 -20.10
C ARG A 227 40.78 -2.81 -19.11
N THR A 228 40.59 -1.51 -19.34
CA THR A 228 39.55 -0.71 -18.70
C THR A 228 38.22 -1.19 -19.24
N TYR A 229 37.75 -2.34 -18.73
CA TYR A 229 36.33 -2.65 -18.75
C TYR A 229 35.65 -1.48 -18.07
N CYS A 230 34.88 -0.71 -18.85
CA CYS A 230 33.98 0.31 -18.32
C CYS A 230 32.79 -0.40 -17.68
N GLY A 231 33.06 -1.14 -16.60
CA GLY A 231 32.07 -1.88 -15.85
C GLY A 231 31.08 -0.90 -15.26
N ILE A 232 29.80 -1.08 -15.60
CA ILE A 232 28.71 -0.32 -14.99
C ILE A 232 28.68 -0.72 -13.52
N THR A 233 29.18 0.16 -12.66
CA THR A 233 29.17 -0.04 -11.21
C THR A 233 27.73 -0.07 -10.72
N PHE A 234 27.32 -1.17 -10.08
CA PHE A 234 25.97 -1.29 -9.54
C PHE A 234 25.71 -0.20 -8.49
N ASP A 235 24.70 0.62 -8.74
CA ASP A 235 24.38 1.82 -7.98
C ASP A 235 23.34 1.47 -6.90
N PHE A 236 23.84 1.10 -5.71
CA PHE A 236 23.00 0.67 -4.58
C PHE A 236 22.00 1.76 -4.13
N ASP A 237 22.32 3.03 -4.34
CA ASP A 237 21.46 4.17 -3.95
C ASP A 237 20.38 4.50 -4.99
N LYS A 238 20.46 3.92 -6.21
CA LYS A 238 19.39 4.00 -7.22
C LYS A 238 18.57 2.71 -7.33
N GLU A 239 19.23 1.56 -7.30
CA GLU A 239 18.60 0.26 -7.56
C GLU A 239 18.09 -0.46 -6.30
N VAL A 240 18.56 -0.07 -5.11
CA VAL A 240 18.11 -0.66 -3.83
C VAL A 240 17.50 0.40 -2.93
N ASN A 241 18.31 1.31 -2.37
CA ASN A 241 17.89 2.41 -1.48
C ASN A 241 16.79 2.02 -0.47
N ILE A 242 17.04 1.01 0.35
CA ILE A 242 16.16 0.54 1.44
C ILE A 242 16.67 1.00 2.82
N PRO A 243 15.81 1.01 3.86
CA PRO A 243 16.24 1.18 5.25
C PRO A 243 17.39 0.25 5.60
N THR A 244 18.40 0.75 6.32
CA THR A 244 19.60 -0.04 6.66
C THR A 244 19.27 -1.33 7.41
N HIS A 245 18.26 -1.31 8.28
CA HIS A 245 17.77 -2.48 9.01
C HIS A 245 16.95 -3.46 8.15
N HIS A 246 16.51 -3.09 6.95
CA HIS A 246 15.93 -4.04 5.97
C HIS A 246 17.00 -4.82 5.21
N SER A 247 18.24 -4.33 5.19
CA SER A 247 19.27 -4.87 4.28
C SER A 247 19.72 -6.32 4.55
N PRO A 248 19.78 -6.86 5.80
CA PRO A 248 20.05 -8.29 5.99
C PRO A 248 19.06 -9.19 5.25
N PHE A 249 17.77 -8.85 5.35
CA PHE A 249 16.64 -9.59 4.78
C PHE A 249 16.63 -9.48 3.24
N PHE A 250 16.79 -8.28 2.71
CA PHE A 250 16.88 -8.05 1.26
C PHE A 250 18.11 -8.74 0.62
N LEU A 251 19.29 -8.65 1.24
CA LEU A 251 20.52 -9.22 0.72
C LEU A 251 20.52 -10.75 0.79
N ALA A 252 19.91 -11.35 1.82
CA ALA A 252 19.71 -12.79 1.88
C ALA A 252 18.78 -13.31 0.76
N ASN A 253 17.70 -12.57 0.45
CA ASN A 253 16.81 -12.89 -0.68
C ASN A 253 17.42 -12.55 -2.05
N ASN A 254 18.57 -11.86 -2.11
CA ASN A 254 19.23 -11.43 -3.35
C ASN A 254 20.74 -11.75 -3.37
N PRO A 255 21.15 -13.03 -3.45
CA PRO A 255 22.55 -13.45 -3.33
C PRO A 255 23.52 -12.75 -4.29
N ALA A 256 23.13 -12.48 -5.53
CA ALA A 256 23.98 -11.78 -6.50
C ALA A 256 24.24 -10.30 -6.10
N ILE A 257 23.23 -9.62 -5.56
CA ILE A 257 23.38 -8.23 -5.07
C ILE A 257 24.21 -8.22 -3.77
N LYS A 258 24.06 -9.25 -2.93
CA LYS A 258 24.92 -9.48 -1.77
C LYS A 258 26.39 -9.67 -2.16
N GLU A 259 26.69 -10.54 -3.13
CA GLU A 259 28.06 -10.77 -3.61
C GLU A 259 28.69 -9.49 -4.20
N LEU A 260 27.91 -8.70 -4.96
CA LEU A 260 28.36 -7.38 -5.45
C LEU A 260 28.63 -6.38 -4.31
N CYS A 261 27.82 -6.41 -3.25
CA CYS A 261 27.99 -5.55 -2.08
C CYS A 261 29.18 -5.99 -1.21
N GLU A 262 29.43 -7.29 -1.06
CA GLU A 262 30.60 -7.84 -0.35
C GLU A 262 31.92 -7.50 -1.04
N LYS A 263 31.92 -7.40 -2.38
CA LYS A 263 33.09 -7.00 -3.18
C LYS A 263 33.30 -5.48 -3.23
N ASN A 264 32.30 -4.68 -2.85
CA ASN A 264 32.35 -3.23 -2.91
C ASN A 264 32.35 -2.61 -1.51
N LEU A 265 33.51 -2.19 -1.02
CA LEU A 265 33.67 -1.51 0.28
C LEU A 265 32.88 -0.20 0.39
N SER A 266 32.47 0.40 -0.74
CA SER A 266 31.60 1.59 -0.78
C SER A 266 30.11 1.25 -0.86
N CYS A 267 29.71 -0.03 -0.81
CA CYS A 267 28.30 -0.41 -0.69
C CYS A 267 27.76 0.05 0.67
N PRO A 268 26.67 0.85 0.75
CA PRO A 268 26.11 1.32 2.01
C PRO A 268 25.62 0.18 2.92
N TYR A 269 25.36 -0.99 2.33
CA TYR A 269 24.92 -2.20 3.03
C TYR A 269 26.06 -3.18 3.38
N HIS A 270 27.33 -2.85 3.11
CA HIS A 270 28.48 -3.76 3.29
C HIS A 270 28.58 -4.35 4.71
N LYS A 271 28.23 -3.59 5.76
CA LYS A 271 28.23 -4.09 7.15
C LYS A 271 27.11 -5.07 7.51
N TYR A 272 26.12 -5.23 6.63
CA TYR A 272 24.94 -6.10 6.81
C TYR A 272 25.01 -7.40 5.99
N THR A 273 25.93 -7.52 5.03
CA THR A 273 26.10 -8.74 4.20
C THR A 273 26.36 -9.98 5.05
N LYS A 274 27.14 -9.84 6.13
CA LYS A 274 27.48 -10.89 7.09
C LYS A 274 26.35 -11.24 8.07
N GLN A 275 25.23 -10.51 8.06
CA GLN A 275 24.08 -10.78 8.91
C GLN A 275 23.12 -11.74 8.20
N ASN A 276 22.57 -12.69 8.95
CA ASN A 276 21.62 -13.67 8.44
C ASN A 276 20.20 -13.26 8.85
N GLY A 277 19.34 -13.02 7.87
CA GLY A 277 17.91 -12.77 8.06
C GLY A 277 17.13 -13.26 6.83
N CYS A 278 15.81 -13.30 6.94
CA CYS A 278 14.86 -13.57 5.86
C CYS A 278 13.50 -12.91 6.19
N TRP A 279 12.76 -12.48 5.18
CA TRP A 279 11.45 -11.85 5.36
C TRP A 279 10.41 -12.81 5.95
N GLY A 280 10.53 -14.10 5.65
CA GLY A 280 9.64 -15.17 6.12
C GLY A 280 8.88 -15.89 5.00
N TYR A 281 9.05 -15.45 3.75
CA TYR A 281 8.51 -16.14 2.57
C TYR A 281 9.53 -17.05 1.89
N GLU A 282 10.82 -16.85 2.15
CA GLU A 282 11.92 -17.62 1.58
C GLU A 282 11.91 -19.07 2.09
N LYS A 283 12.06 -20.04 1.18
CA LYS A 283 11.88 -21.49 1.44
C LYS A 283 12.73 -22.05 2.59
N ASN A 284 13.89 -21.46 2.85
CA ASN A 284 14.85 -21.92 3.86
C ASN A 284 14.89 -20.99 5.10
N CYS A 285 13.89 -20.13 5.29
CA CYS A 285 13.84 -19.19 6.41
C CYS A 285 13.51 -19.91 7.73
N THR A 286 14.40 -19.82 8.73
CA THR A 286 14.10 -20.36 10.07
C THR A 286 13.45 -19.31 10.98
N PRO A 287 12.66 -19.70 12.00
CA PRO A 287 12.02 -18.77 12.94
C PRO A 287 12.98 -17.86 13.74
N ARG A 288 14.30 -18.09 13.69
CA ARG A 288 15.32 -17.22 14.32
C ARG A 288 15.88 -16.15 13.37
N GLN A 289 15.58 -16.23 12.08
CA GLN A 289 16.07 -15.33 11.03
C GLN A 289 14.96 -14.43 10.47
N ILE A 290 13.70 -14.72 10.79
CA ILE A 290 12.53 -14.01 10.29
C ILE A 290 12.53 -12.53 10.73
N TYR A 291 12.02 -11.63 9.87
CA TYR A 291 11.97 -10.18 10.12
C TYR A 291 11.34 -9.81 11.47
N SER A 292 10.23 -10.47 11.82
CA SER A 292 9.56 -10.32 13.11
C SER A 292 8.72 -11.56 13.43
N ILE A 293 8.43 -11.73 14.72
CA ILE A 293 7.43 -12.68 15.22
C ILE A 293 6.28 -11.85 15.81
N PRO A 294 5.01 -12.11 15.46
CA PRO A 294 3.89 -11.31 15.93
C PRO A 294 3.66 -11.45 17.43
N SER A 295 3.19 -10.38 18.07
CA SER A 295 2.87 -10.36 19.49
C SER A 295 1.44 -10.82 19.71
N CYS A 296 1.28 -12.09 20.08
CA CYS A 296 0.00 -12.71 20.42
C CYS A 296 -0.06 -13.06 21.93
N PRO A 297 -0.37 -12.10 22.84
CA PRO A 297 -0.53 -12.40 24.27
C PRO A 297 -1.76 -13.29 24.56
N GLY A 298 -1.89 -13.75 25.80
CA GLY A 298 -3.04 -14.55 26.28
C GLY A 298 -3.17 -15.94 25.64
N ASP A 299 -4.33 -16.56 25.79
CA ASP A 299 -4.69 -17.81 25.13
C ASP A 299 -4.92 -17.61 23.61
N HIS A 300 -5.27 -18.69 22.91
CA HIS A 300 -5.70 -18.61 21.51
C HIS A 300 -7.20 -18.28 21.42
N GLY A 301 -7.63 -17.65 20.33
CA GLY A 301 -9.01 -17.23 20.13
C GLY A 301 -9.39 -17.07 18.66
N GLY A 302 -10.66 -16.76 18.40
CA GLY A 302 -11.22 -16.76 17.05
C GLY A 302 -11.33 -18.18 16.50
N TRP A 303 -10.92 -18.38 15.24
CA TRP A 303 -10.92 -19.68 14.56
C TRP A 303 -9.61 -20.46 14.69
N ALA A 304 -8.65 -19.98 15.48
CA ALA A 304 -7.38 -20.68 15.73
C ALA A 304 -7.59 -21.90 16.65
N LYS A 305 -6.95 -23.02 16.31
CA LYS A 305 -7.05 -24.32 17.01
C LYS A 305 -6.04 -24.51 18.13
N SER A 306 -5.01 -23.66 18.18
CA SER A 306 -3.95 -23.68 19.18
C SER A 306 -3.20 -22.34 19.20
N LYS A 307 -2.26 -22.16 20.14
CA LYS A 307 -1.45 -20.94 20.19
C LYS A 307 -0.46 -20.80 19.03
N GLN A 308 0.08 -21.92 18.54
CA GLN A 308 0.94 -21.92 17.36
C GLN A 308 0.13 -21.64 16.10
N ASP A 309 -1.04 -22.27 15.95
CA ASP A 309 -1.97 -22.05 14.85
C ASP A 309 -2.44 -20.58 14.78
N GLN A 310 -2.67 -19.91 15.93
CA GLN A 310 -2.97 -18.48 15.99
C GLN A 310 -1.82 -17.60 15.42
N ILE A 311 -0.57 -17.95 15.74
CA ILE A 311 0.63 -17.25 15.26
C ILE A 311 0.83 -17.50 13.75
N ASP A 312 0.69 -18.75 13.31
CA ASP A 312 0.87 -19.15 11.91
C ASP A 312 -0.23 -18.57 10.99
N LEU A 313 -1.47 -18.50 11.49
CA LEU A 313 -2.57 -17.81 10.82
C LEU A 313 -2.31 -16.31 10.72
N PHE A 314 -1.90 -15.62 11.80
CA PHE A 314 -1.58 -14.19 11.72
C PHE A 314 -0.44 -13.94 10.74
N PHE A 315 0.60 -14.78 10.77
CA PHE A 315 1.74 -14.65 9.86
C PHE A 315 1.35 -14.86 8.38
N SER A 316 0.46 -15.80 8.09
CA SER A 316 -0.01 -16.08 6.71
C SER A 316 -1.09 -15.13 6.19
N GLN A 317 -1.87 -14.51 7.08
CA GLN A 317 -3.03 -13.67 6.73
C GLN A 317 -2.78 -12.17 6.88
N GLY A 318 -1.86 -11.75 7.74
CA GLY A 318 -1.58 -10.33 8.04
C GLY A 318 -0.11 -9.94 8.06
N ASP A 319 0.81 -10.83 7.65
CA ASP A 319 2.27 -10.59 7.63
C ASP A 319 2.93 -11.17 6.36
N PHE A 320 4.27 -11.24 6.31
CA PHE A 320 5.05 -11.73 5.16
C PHE A 320 4.68 -13.14 4.66
N GLY A 321 4.02 -13.97 5.47
CA GLY A 321 3.46 -15.25 5.02
C GLY A 321 2.37 -15.10 3.97
N TYR A 322 1.74 -13.93 3.84
CA TYR A 322 0.85 -13.62 2.73
C TYR A 322 1.56 -13.74 1.38
N ILE A 323 2.73 -13.09 1.25
CA ILE A 323 3.56 -13.09 0.03
C ILE A 323 3.98 -14.52 -0.32
N ARG A 324 4.46 -15.28 0.68
CA ARG A 324 4.82 -16.70 0.57
C ARG A 324 3.72 -17.55 -0.09
N ASP A 325 2.48 -17.28 0.28
CA ASP A 325 1.35 -18.11 -0.14
C ASP A 325 0.79 -17.65 -1.49
N ARG A 326 0.87 -16.35 -1.83
CA ARG A 326 0.64 -15.85 -3.20
C ARG A 326 1.74 -16.30 -4.18
N GLU A 327 2.97 -16.50 -3.73
CA GLU A 327 4.07 -16.99 -4.58
C GLU A 327 3.82 -18.46 -5.03
N LYS A 328 3.31 -19.32 -4.14
CA LYS A 328 2.96 -20.73 -4.45
C LYS A 328 1.85 -20.86 -5.51
N GLU A 329 0.94 -19.87 -5.53
CA GLU A 329 -0.19 -19.76 -6.45
C GLU A 329 0.23 -19.39 -7.89
N MET A 330 1.44 -18.85 -8.09
CA MET A 330 1.93 -18.41 -9.40
C MET A 330 2.03 -19.58 -10.39
N LYS A 331 1.24 -19.53 -11.47
CA LYS A 331 1.27 -20.50 -12.59
C LYS A 331 1.41 -19.77 -13.94
N PRO A 332 2.09 -20.37 -14.93
CA PRO A 332 2.15 -19.84 -16.29
C PRO A 332 0.80 -20.00 -17.00
N LEU A 333 0.16 -18.88 -17.34
CA LEU A 333 -0.94 -18.85 -18.30
C LEU A 333 -0.39 -18.90 -19.73
N CYS A 334 0.69 -18.16 -19.98
CA CYS A 334 1.38 -18.04 -21.27
C CYS A 334 2.87 -18.32 -21.03
N LYS A 335 3.40 -19.39 -21.66
CA LYS A 335 4.79 -19.84 -21.42
C LYS A 335 5.70 -19.50 -22.61
N SER A 336 6.75 -18.71 -22.36
CA SER A 336 7.85 -18.48 -23.30
C SER A 336 8.56 -19.79 -23.68
N THR A 337 8.98 -19.88 -24.94
CA THR A 337 9.96 -20.86 -25.44
C THR A 337 11.27 -20.20 -25.88
N HIS A 338 11.23 -18.91 -26.25
CA HIS A 338 12.34 -18.02 -26.59
C HIS A 338 12.37 -16.79 -25.66
N PRO A 339 13.51 -16.11 -25.43
CA PRO A 339 13.55 -14.87 -24.64
C PRO A 339 12.67 -13.72 -25.17
N ASP A 340 12.42 -13.69 -26.48
CA ASP A 340 11.52 -12.71 -27.13
C ASP A 340 10.05 -13.18 -27.25
N ASP A 341 9.74 -14.38 -26.76
CA ASP A 341 8.34 -14.80 -26.59
C ASP A 341 7.70 -14.05 -25.42
N THR A 342 6.37 -13.96 -25.41
CA THR A 342 5.62 -13.45 -24.28
C THR A 342 5.61 -14.46 -23.14
N SER A 343 5.67 -13.97 -21.90
CA SER A 343 5.26 -14.74 -20.73
C SER A 343 4.12 -14.05 -20.00
N LEU A 344 3.25 -14.83 -19.35
CA LEU A 344 2.28 -14.35 -18.37
C LEU A 344 2.16 -15.41 -17.27
N TYR A 345 2.53 -15.03 -16.05
CA TYR A 345 2.36 -15.83 -14.84
C TYR A 345 1.38 -15.10 -13.91
N CYS A 346 0.39 -15.80 -13.39
CA CYS A 346 -0.61 -15.23 -12.46
C CYS A 346 -0.77 -16.08 -11.20
N ALA A 347 -0.99 -15.41 -10.08
CA ALA A 347 -1.50 -16.01 -8.85
C ALA A 347 -2.98 -16.40 -9.00
N ASP A 348 -3.55 -16.99 -7.95
CA ASP A 348 -4.94 -17.45 -7.97
C ASP A 348 -5.91 -16.29 -8.21
N HIS A 349 -6.92 -16.57 -9.04
CA HIS A 349 -7.91 -15.61 -9.54
C HIS A 349 -7.36 -14.33 -10.19
N SER A 350 -6.13 -14.34 -10.75
CA SER A 350 -5.48 -13.16 -11.35
C SER A 350 -5.42 -11.93 -10.41
N ARG A 351 -5.20 -12.18 -9.11
CA ARG A 351 -5.03 -11.13 -8.08
C ARG A 351 -3.68 -10.39 -8.18
N TYR A 352 -2.69 -11.06 -8.74
CA TYR A 352 -1.37 -10.54 -9.11
C TYR A 352 -0.89 -11.30 -10.34
N CYS A 353 -0.25 -10.62 -11.28
CA CYS A 353 0.40 -11.25 -12.44
C CYS A 353 1.70 -10.55 -12.80
N ARG A 354 2.65 -11.28 -13.40
CA ARG A 354 3.82 -10.72 -14.08
C ARG A 354 3.84 -11.20 -15.53
N ALA A 355 4.19 -10.31 -16.45
CA ALA A 355 4.30 -10.59 -17.87
C ALA A 355 5.57 -9.99 -18.48
N THR A 356 6.08 -10.63 -19.53
CA THR A 356 7.20 -10.11 -20.33
C THR A 356 6.86 -10.12 -21.81
N ASN A 357 7.37 -9.15 -22.58
CA ASN A 357 7.09 -8.98 -24.02
C ASN A 357 5.57 -9.04 -24.37
N ILE A 358 4.73 -8.41 -23.57
CA ILE A 358 3.26 -8.44 -23.70
C ILE A 358 2.73 -7.25 -24.52
N MET A 359 1.73 -7.47 -25.37
CA MET A 359 1.10 -6.43 -26.20
C MET A 359 -0.28 -6.04 -25.67
N PHE A 360 -0.53 -4.74 -25.60
CA PHE A 360 -1.84 -4.11 -25.43
C PHE A 360 -2.20 -3.36 -26.70
N ASP A 361 -3.48 -3.36 -27.07
CA ASP A 361 -4.03 -2.60 -28.19
C ASP A 361 -5.04 -1.59 -27.66
N PHE A 362 -4.62 -0.33 -27.49
CA PHE A 362 -5.45 0.72 -26.92
C PHE A 362 -6.23 1.53 -27.99
N ASP A 363 -6.45 0.96 -29.17
CA ASP A 363 -7.40 1.48 -30.15
C ASP A 363 -8.83 1.58 -29.54
N ASN A 364 -9.54 2.67 -29.81
CA ASN A 364 -10.86 3.04 -29.28
C ASN A 364 -10.90 3.37 -27.78
N LEU A 365 -9.77 3.59 -27.11
CA LEU A 365 -9.73 3.98 -25.69
C LEU A 365 -10.34 5.39 -25.47
N LEU A 366 -10.28 6.27 -26.48
CA LEU A 366 -10.96 7.58 -26.46
C LEU A 366 -12.48 7.49 -26.65
N ASN A 367 -12.99 6.37 -27.18
CA ASN A 367 -14.43 6.09 -27.23
C ASN A 367 -14.97 5.56 -25.88
N ILE A 368 -14.08 5.47 -24.88
CA ILE A 368 -14.25 5.17 -23.46
C ILE A 368 -15.19 6.14 -22.70
N GLU A 369 -16.52 5.96 -22.72
CA GLU A 369 -17.43 6.73 -21.87
C GLU A 369 -16.96 6.78 -20.39
N SER A 370 -17.04 7.97 -19.80
CA SER A 370 -16.52 8.26 -18.46
C SER A 370 -17.60 8.11 -17.37
N PRO A 371 -17.23 7.71 -16.15
CA PRO A 371 -15.86 7.49 -15.66
C PRO A 371 -15.30 6.11 -16.07
N MET A 372 -14.04 6.06 -16.50
CA MET A 372 -13.36 4.78 -16.77
C MET A 372 -13.03 3.99 -15.49
N ARG A 373 -12.90 4.68 -14.34
CA ARG A 373 -12.61 4.06 -13.05
C ARG A 373 -13.65 2.98 -12.71
N TYR A 374 -13.14 1.81 -12.31
CA TYR A 374 -13.89 0.59 -12.01
C TYR A 374 -14.61 -0.11 -13.18
N ARG A 375 -14.47 0.34 -14.43
CA ARG A 375 -15.05 -0.40 -15.58
C ARG A 375 -14.29 -1.72 -15.84
N MET A 376 -15.01 -2.74 -16.33
CA MET A 376 -14.51 -4.12 -16.52
C MET A 376 -14.48 -4.58 -17.99
N ASP A 377 -14.64 -3.63 -18.90
CA ASP A 377 -14.74 -3.76 -20.36
C ASP A 377 -13.74 -2.83 -21.06
N VAL A 378 -12.72 -2.33 -20.34
CA VAL A 378 -11.67 -1.44 -20.86
C VAL A 378 -10.90 -2.06 -22.02
N LEU A 379 -10.70 -3.38 -21.98
CA LEU A 379 -10.15 -4.18 -23.08
C LEU A 379 -11.22 -5.13 -23.62
N LYS A 380 -11.24 -5.30 -24.95
CA LYS A 380 -12.05 -6.28 -25.66
C LYS A 380 -11.17 -7.43 -26.16
N LYS A 381 -11.77 -8.52 -26.62
CA LYS A 381 -11.04 -9.69 -27.14
C LYS A 381 -10.11 -9.28 -28.29
N GLY A 382 -8.83 -9.64 -28.18
CA GLY A 382 -7.79 -9.25 -29.12
C GLY A 382 -7.00 -7.99 -28.73
N GLN A 383 -7.46 -7.22 -27.73
CA GLN A 383 -6.74 -6.02 -27.25
C GLN A 383 -5.66 -6.31 -26.19
N LEU A 384 -5.42 -7.59 -25.91
CA LEU A 384 -4.37 -8.07 -25.02
C LEU A 384 -3.83 -9.38 -25.59
N GLY A 385 -2.52 -9.57 -25.65
CA GLY A 385 -1.97 -10.84 -26.14
C GLY A 385 -0.45 -10.96 -26.19
N GLY A 386 0.00 -12.12 -26.67
CA GLY A 386 1.41 -12.46 -26.75
C GLY A 386 1.75 -13.71 -27.57
N HIS A 387 3.01 -13.81 -28.00
CA HIS A 387 3.53 -14.98 -28.72
C HIS A 387 4.07 -16.00 -27.72
N CYS A 388 3.32 -17.06 -27.46
CA CYS A 388 3.65 -18.12 -26.52
C CYS A 388 2.77 -19.33 -26.76
N LYS A 389 2.82 -20.34 -25.87
CA LYS A 389 1.73 -21.31 -25.75
C LYS A 389 0.80 -20.89 -24.61
N LEU A 390 -0.46 -20.61 -24.92
CA LEU A 390 -1.52 -20.24 -23.97
C LEU A 390 -2.20 -21.48 -23.37
N ASN A 391 -2.38 -21.49 -22.05
CA ASN A 391 -3.17 -22.47 -21.33
C ASN A 391 -4.58 -21.91 -21.07
N VAL A 392 -5.50 -22.15 -22.01
CA VAL A 392 -6.87 -21.61 -21.99
C VAL A 392 -7.67 -22.10 -20.77
N GLN A 393 -7.58 -23.39 -20.41
CA GLN A 393 -8.29 -23.93 -19.25
C GLN A 393 -7.86 -23.23 -17.95
N LEU A 394 -6.55 -23.10 -17.72
CA LEU A 394 -6.03 -22.44 -16.52
C LEU A 394 -6.33 -20.93 -16.53
N LEU A 395 -6.38 -20.29 -17.70
CA LEU A 395 -6.84 -18.91 -17.84
C LEU A 395 -8.29 -18.79 -17.34
N GLU A 396 -9.20 -19.63 -17.81
CA GLU A 396 -10.62 -19.64 -17.40
C GLU A 396 -10.77 -19.91 -15.89
N GLU A 397 -10.02 -20.86 -15.33
CA GLU A 397 -9.96 -21.12 -13.88
C GLU A 397 -9.56 -19.88 -13.06
N ARG A 398 -8.73 -18.98 -13.62
CA ARG A 398 -8.33 -17.73 -12.95
C ARG A 398 -9.34 -16.57 -13.10
N LEU A 399 -10.45 -16.71 -13.84
CA LEU A 399 -11.40 -15.60 -14.03
C LEU A 399 -12.47 -15.49 -12.94
N THR A 400 -12.52 -16.43 -11.99
CA THR A 400 -13.64 -16.64 -11.06
C THR A 400 -13.95 -15.49 -10.09
N HIS A 401 -12.97 -14.67 -9.68
CA HIS A 401 -13.19 -13.52 -8.78
C HIS A 401 -13.16 -12.18 -9.55
N LYS A 402 -13.85 -12.09 -10.70
CA LYS A 402 -13.90 -10.89 -11.55
C LYS A 402 -14.71 -9.77 -10.88
N SER A 403 -13.99 -8.79 -10.32
CA SER A 403 -14.54 -7.56 -9.74
C SER A 403 -13.46 -6.46 -9.79
N PRO A 404 -13.82 -5.17 -9.98
CA PRO A 404 -12.89 -4.16 -10.49
C PRO A 404 -11.64 -3.94 -9.63
N LEU A 405 -11.78 -4.06 -8.31
CA LEU A 405 -10.72 -3.87 -7.32
C LEU A 405 -10.32 -5.18 -6.61
N GLN A 406 -10.77 -6.33 -7.12
CA GLN A 406 -10.51 -7.66 -6.53
C GLN A 406 -9.61 -8.55 -7.39
N SER A 407 -9.59 -8.33 -8.70
CA SER A 407 -8.68 -9.03 -9.63
C SER A 407 -8.44 -8.26 -10.93
N TRP A 408 -7.44 -8.71 -11.67
CA TRP A 408 -7.22 -8.35 -13.07
C TRP A 408 -7.96 -9.26 -14.06
N ALA A 409 -8.89 -10.12 -13.59
CA ALA A 409 -9.62 -11.04 -14.45
C ALA A 409 -10.42 -10.32 -15.55
N ALA A 410 -10.87 -9.09 -15.32
CA ALA A 410 -11.57 -8.27 -16.31
C ALA A 410 -10.69 -7.85 -17.51
N GLU A 411 -9.38 -7.71 -17.29
CA GLU A 411 -8.41 -7.42 -18.34
C GLU A 411 -7.87 -8.73 -18.94
N ILE A 412 -7.41 -9.64 -18.07
CA ILE A 412 -6.74 -10.90 -18.41
C ILE A 412 -7.65 -11.86 -19.19
N GLN A 413 -8.98 -11.86 -19.00
CA GLN A 413 -9.94 -12.63 -19.81
C GLN A 413 -9.81 -12.42 -21.33
N ASN A 414 -9.26 -11.28 -21.76
CA ASN A 414 -9.14 -10.91 -23.18
C ASN A 414 -7.80 -11.35 -23.80
N PHE A 415 -6.89 -11.93 -23.02
CA PHE A 415 -5.56 -12.34 -23.48
C PHE A 415 -5.68 -13.40 -24.59
N ILE A 416 -5.03 -13.15 -25.74
CA ILE A 416 -4.93 -14.11 -26.84
C ILE A 416 -3.49 -14.49 -27.17
N GLU A 417 -3.32 -15.72 -27.66
CA GLU A 417 -2.12 -16.14 -28.38
C GLU A 417 -2.09 -15.44 -29.75
N ILE A 418 -0.95 -14.82 -30.11
CA ILE A 418 -0.72 -14.17 -31.41
C ILE A 418 0.43 -14.84 -32.17
N PRO A 419 0.34 -14.99 -33.51
CA PRO A 419 1.28 -15.79 -34.31
C PRO A 419 2.58 -15.05 -34.68
N TYR A 420 2.90 -13.96 -33.98
CA TYR A 420 4.06 -13.10 -34.22
C TYR A 420 4.57 -12.51 -32.90
N ARG A 421 5.88 -12.32 -32.76
CA ARG A 421 6.49 -11.71 -31.57
C ARG A 421 6.28 -10.19 -31.62
N PRO A 422 5.48 -9.60 -30.71
CA PRO A 422 4.97 -8.25 -30.94
C PRO A 422 6.07 -7.17 -30.90
N ILE A 423 7.15 -7.41 -30.15
CA ILE A 423 8.33 -6.53 -30.13
C ILE A 423 9.31 -6.87 -31.26
N ALA A 424 9.78 -8.12 -31.34
CA ALA A 424 10.83 -8.53 -32.28
C ALA A 424 10.40 -8.39 -33.76
N ASP A 425 9.11 -8.61 -34.06
CA ASP A 425 8.56 -8.51 -35.41
C ASP A 425 8.01 -7.10 -35.72
N GLY A 426 8.25 -6.12 -34.84
CA GLY A 426 7.93 -4.70 -35.01
C GLY A 426 6.44 -4.39 -35.14
N LYS A 427 5.61 -4.82 -34.17
CA LYS A 427 4.14 -4.74 -34.24
C LYS A 427 3.48 -3.74 -33.28
N CYS A 428 4.27 -3.11 -32.41
CA CYS A 428 3.81 -2.06 -31.51
C CYS A 428 4.29 -0.67 -31.98
N ASP A 429 3.44 0.33 -31.84
CA ASP A 429 3.79 1.75 -32.04
C ASP A 429 4.77 2.26 -30.97
N ILE A 430 4.64 1.71 -29.75
CA ILE A 430 5.42 2.09 -28.57
C ILE A 430 5.93 0.82 -27.89
N ILE A 431 7.22 0.78 -27.57
CA ILE A 431 7.84 -0.27 -26.75
C ILE A 431 8.31 0.35 -25.45
N VAL A 432 7.75 -0.12 -24.34
CA VAL A 432 8.08 0.29 -22.98
C VAL A 432 9.13 -0.68 -22.42
N GLU A 433 10.40 -0.31 -22.59
CA GLU A 433 11.56 -1.08 -22.14
C GLU A 433 11.77 -1.07 -20.61
N LYS A 434 11.20 -0.09 -19.90
CA LYS A 434 11.32 0.04 -18.43
C LYS A 434 10.27 -0.82 -17.71
N PRO A 435 10.62 -1.57 -16.65
CA PRO A 435 9.65 -2.29 -15.83
C PRO A 435 8.51 -1.38 -15.37
N THR A 436 7.27 -1.85 -15.53
CA THR A 436 6.06 -1.05 -15.31
C THR A 436 5.10 -1.77 -14.36
N PHE A 437 4.57 -1.06 -13.37
CA PHE A 437 3.49 -1.54 -12.51
C PHE A 437 2.15 -0.96 -12.98
N LEU A 438 1.18 -1.80 -13.32
CA LEU A 438 -0.22 -1.41 -13.49
C LEU A 438 -0.90 -1.33 -12.12
N MET A 439 -1.69 -0.28 -11.88
CA MET A 439 -2.46 -0.10 -10.65
C MET A 439 -3.90 0.33 -10.92
N LYS A 440 -4.85 -0.23 -10.16
CA LYS A 440 -6.22 0.31 -9.99
C LYS A 440 -6.32 0.85 -8.58
N LEU A 441 -6.80 2.08 -8.43
CA LEU A 441 -6.85 2.80 -7.15
C LEU A 441 -8.24 2.73 -6.54
N ASP A 442 -8.31 2.77 -5.21
CA ASP A 442 -9.56 2.93 -4.45
C ASP A 442 -9.99 4.42 -4.45
N ALA A 443 -10.12 5.08 -3.28
CA ALA A 443 -10.56 6.48 -3.20
C ALA A 443 -9.40 7.46 -2.91
N THR A 444 -8.77 8.02 -3.96
CA THR A 444 -7.62 8.95 -3.88
C THR A 444 -7.81 10.20 -3.01
N VAL A 445 -9.05 10.54 -2.65
CA VAL A 445 -9.40 11.70 -1.80
C VAL A 445 -9.47 11.38 -0.30
N ASN A 446 -9.50 10.10 0.09
CA ASN A 446 -9.65 9.67 1.47
C ASN A 446 -8.43 8.84 1.90
N MET A 447 -7.74 9.26 2.97
CA MET A 447 -6.49 8.63 3.41
C MET A 447 -6.66 7.15 3.77
N TYR A 448 -7.71 6.77 4.50
CA TYR A 448 -7.92 5.39 4.95
C TYR A 448 -8.06 4.45 3.75
N HIS A 449 -8.83 4.89 2.75
CA HIS A 449 -9.06 4.18 1.49
C HIS A 449 -7.84 4.18 0.57
N HIS A 450 -7.16 5.31 0.37
CA HIS A 450 -6.04 5.35 -0.57
C HIS A 450 -4.77 4.66 -0.05
N PHE A 451 -4.58 4.53 1.27
CA PHE A 451 -3.35 3.92 1.80
C PHE A 451 -3.22 2.42 1.56
N CYS A 452 -4.32 1.71 1.30
CA CYS A 452 -4.25 0.33 0.84
C CYS A 452 -3.65 0.20 -0.58
N ASP A 453 -3.72 1.24 -1.44
CA ASP A 453 -3.11 1.22 -2.76
C ASP A 453 -1.58 1.23 -2.66
N PHE A 454 -1.02 2.15 -1.85
CA PHE A 454 0.43 2.19 -1.58
C PHE A 454 0.92 0.94 -0.86
N PHE A 455 0.11 0.39 0.05
CA PHE A 455 0.44 -0.83 0.78
C PHE A 455 0.49 -2.05 -0.15
N ASN A 456 -0.52 -2.23 -1.02
CA ASN A 456 -0.55 -3.32 -1.98
C ASN A 456 0.53 -3.16 -3.08
N LEU A 457 0.96 -1.95 -3.42
CA LEU A 457 2.15 -1.73 -4.24
C LEU A 457 3.44 -2.19 -3.54
N TYR A 458 3.61 -1.91 -2.25
CA TYR A 458 4.77 -2.41 -1.47
C TYR A 458 4.80 -3.94 -1.41
N LEU A 459 3.65 -4.59 -1.20
CA LEU A 459 3.52 -6.06 -1.33
C LEU A 459 3.87 -6.56 -2.74
N SER A 460 3.52 -5.78 -3.77
CA SER A 460 3.86 -6.10 -5.16
C SER A 460 5.36 -5.97 -5.46
N GLN A 461 6.07 -5.04 -4.80
CA GLN A 461 7.54 -4.96 -4.85
C GLN A 461 8.21 -6.20 -4.23
N HIS A 462 7.68 -6.71 -3.11
CA HIS A 462 8.13 -7.98 -2.53
C HIS A 462 7.88 -9.17 -3.46
N MET A 463 6.67 -9.31 -4.05
CA MET A 463 6.35 -10.36 -5.04
C MET A 463 7.19 -10.26 -6.33
N ASN A 464 7.61 -9.05 -6.71
CA ASN A 464 8.51 -8.84 -7.84
C ASN A 464 10.00 -8.97 -7.48
N ASN A 465 10.31 -9.09 -6.18
CA ASN A 465 11.64 -9.04 -5.57
C ASN A 465 12.49 -7.86 -6.07
N SER A 466 11.92 -6.64 -6.10
CA SER A 466 12.66 -5.43 -6.47
C SER A 466 12.10 -4.17 -5.81
N PHE A 467 13.00 -3.36 -5.26
CA PHE A 467 12.72 -2.04 -4.68
C PHE A 467 13.33 -0.88 -5.50
N SER A 468 13.80 -1.16 -6.72
CA SER A 468 14.35 -0.13 -7.60
C SER A 468 13.30 0.97 -7.86
N GLN A 469 13.74 2.21 -7.71
CA GLN A 469 12.92 3.41 -7.98
C GLN A 469 12.80 3.67 -9.49
N ASN A 470 13.58 2.97 -10.33
CA ASN A 470 13.64 3.14 -11.77
C ASN A 470 12.54 2.36 -12.52
N VAL A 471 11.29 2.48 -12.06
CA VAL A 471 10.12 1.78 -12.62
C VAL A 471 9.04 2.78 -13.04
N ASN A 472 8.25 2.46 -14.06
CA ASN A 472 7.03 3.23 -14.36
C ASN A 472 5.90 2.75 -13.44
N ILE A 473 5.00 3.66 -13.07
CA ILE A 473 3.68 3.33 -12.50
C ILE A 473 2.62 3.85 -13.46
N LEU A 474 1.73 2.97 -13.89
CA LEU A 474 0.67 3.23 -14.86
C LEU A 474 -0.69 2.96 -14.21
N ILE A 475 -1.45 4.03 -13.95
CA ILE A 475 -2.79 3.93 -13.39
C ILE A 475 -3.79 3.56 -14.48
N TRP A 476 -4.65 2.60 -14.17
CA TRP A 476 -5.72 2.08 -15.01
C TRP A 476 -6.95 3.01 -15.04
N ASP A 477 -6.73 4.26 -15.44
CA ASP A 477 -7.71 5.35 -15.54
C ASP A 477 -7.28 6.31 -16.68
N MET A 478 -8.23 7.05 -17.27
CA MET A 478 -7.95 8.10 -18.25
C MET A 478 -7.70 9.46 -17.59
N MET A 479 -8.17 9.65 -16.36
CA MET A 479 -7.91 10.87 -15.60
C MET A 479 -6.47 10.87 -15.07
N PRO A 480 -5.73 11.99 -15.14
CA PRO A 480 -4.44 12.11 -14.46
C PRO A 480 -4.58 11.91 -12.95
N TYR A 481 -3.52 11.41 -12.29
CA TYR A 481 -3.54 11.28 -10.84
C TYR A 481 -3.63 12.66 -10.17
N PHE A 482 -4.50 12.76 -9.17
CA PHE A 482 -4.55 13.91 -8.28
C PHE A 482 -4.94 13.48 -6.85
N SER A 483 -4.17 13.93 -5.87
CA SER A 483 -4.43 13.70 -4.43
C SER A 483 -3.52 14.57 -3.56
N ASN A 484 -3.96 14.87 -2.33
CA ASN A 484 -3.10 15.41 -1.28
C ASN A 484 -1.92 14.48 -0.92
N PHE A 485 -2.04 13.18 -1.23
CA PHE A 485 -1.08 12.13 -0.86
C PHE A 485 0.01 11.88 -1.93
N GLU A 486 0.04 12.63 -3.03
CA GLU A 486 0.94 12.44 -4.19
C GLU A 486 2.42 12.20 -3.85
N VAL A 487 2.94 12.85 -2.80
CA VAL A 487 4.34 12.69 -2.37
C VAL A 487 4.71 11.23 -2.05
N MET A 488 3.75 10.38 -1.69
CA MET A 488 3.94 8.94 -1.47
C MET A 488 4.52 8.21 -2.70
N TRP A 489 4.19 8.65 -3.91
CA TRP A 489 4.71 8.05 -5.15
C TRP A 489 6.23 8.09 -5.23
N LYS A 490 6.86 9.12 -4.63
CA LYS A 490 8.33 9.25 -4.59
C LYS A 490 9.01 8.09 -3.88
N ALA A 491 8.32 7.39 -2.97
CA ALA A 491 8.89 6.20 -2.35
C ALA A 491 9.07 5.05 -3.35
N PHE A 492 8.17 4.96 -4.34
CA PHE A 492 8.08 3.84 -5.28
C PHE A 492 8.75 4.13 -6.63
N THR A 493 8.74 5.38 -7.10
CA THR A 493 9.32 5.75 -8.40
C THR A 493 9.96 7.15 -8.41
N ILE A 494 11.00 7.31 -9.24
CA ILE A 494 11.56 8.62 -9.63
C ILE A 494 10.92 9.20 -10.91
N HIS A 495 10.00 8.48 -11.54
CA HIS A 495 9.36 8.86 -12.80
C HIS A 495 7.97 9.47 -12.57
N PRO A 496 7.46 10.31 -13.48
CA PRO A 496 6.07 10.79 -13.42
C PRO A 496 5.08 9.62 -13.44
N ILE A 497 3.97 9.77 -12.71
CA ILE A 497 2.88 8.80 -12.71
C ILE A 497 2.15 8.87 -14.06
N LEU A 498 2.07 7.73 -14.73
CA LEU A 498 1.42 7.57 -16.03
C LEU A 498 -0.03 7.12 -15.84
N ASN A 499 -0.84 7.33 -16.87
CA ASN A 499 -2.20 6.85 -16.95
C ASN A 499 -2.52 6.36 -18.38
N LEU A 500 -3.72 5.81 -18.61
CA LEU A 500 -4.08 5.24 -19.91
C LEU A 500 -4.15 6.29 -21.04
N GLN A 501 -4.39 7.56 -20.70
CA GLN A 501 -4.37 8.67 -21.67
C GLN A 501 -2.99 8.89 -22.31
N ASN A 502 -1.90 8.44 -21.68
CA ASN A 502 -0.55 8.44 -22.29
C ASN A 502 -0.39 7.44 -23.46
N TYR A 503 -1.33 6.50 -23.60
CA TYR A 503 -1.24 5.35 -24.51
C TYR A 503 -2.48 5.16 -25.38
N ALA A 504 -3.44 6.09 -25.35
CA ALA A 504 -4.68 5.98 -26.11
C ALA A 504 -4.45 5.96 -27.63
N GLU A 505 -5.23 5.13 -28.34
CA GLU A 505 -5.14 4.91 -29.80
C GLU A 505 -3.75 4.43 -30.27
N LYS A 506 -3.08 3.58 -29.48
CA LYS A 506 -1.74 3.02 -29.76
C LYS A 506 -1.66 1.53 -29.41
N LYS A 507 -0.83 0.79 -30.16
CA LYS A 507 -0.42 -0.58 -29.84
C LYS A 507 0.87 -0.52 -29.02
N VAL A 508 0.81 -0.97 -27.77
CA VAL A 508 1.87 -0.75 -26.77
C VAL A 508 2.39 -2.08 -26.25
N CYS A 509 3.69 -2.27 -26.40
CA CYS A 509 4.41 -3.43 -25.91
C CYS A 509 5.10 -3.10 -24.59
N PHE A 510 5.00 -3.97 -23.59
CA PHE A 510 5.76 -3.85 -22.33
C PHE A 510 6.78 -4.99 -22.22
N ARG A 511 8.04 -4.65 -21.94
CA ARG A 511 9.13 -5.63 -21.75
C ARG A 511 9.00 -6.43 -20.46
N ASP A 512 8.71 -5.75 -19.36
CA ASP A 512 8.42 -6.34 -18.04
C ASP A 512 7.27 -5.56 -17.41
N LEU A 513 6.21 -6.26 -17.03
CA LEU A 513 4.94 -5.69 -16.60
C LEU A 513 4.41 -6.44 -15.38
N VAL A 514 4.10 -5.71 -14.32
CA VAL A 514 3.49 -6.24 -13.10
C VAL A 514 2.06 -5.71 -13.00
N PHE A 515 1.10 -6.63 -12.90
CA PHE A 515 -0.27 -6.35 -12.53
C PHE A 515 -0.32 -6.41 -11.00
N SER A 516 -0.40 -5.25 -10.33
CA SER A 516 -0.22 -5.16 -8.87
C SER A 516 -1.29 -5.92 -8.08
N PHE A 517 -1.03 -6.21 -6.81
CA PHE A 517 -2.12 -6.47 -5.87
C PHE A 517 -3.11 -5.30 -5.83
N LEU A 518 -4.37 -5.59 -5.50
CA LEU A 518 -5.50 -4.67 -5.63
C LEU A 518 -6.16 -4.35 -4.28
N PRO A 519 -6.75 -3.15 -4.12
CA PRO A 519 -7.13 -2.62 -2.81
C PRO A 519 -8.28 -3.33 -2.10
N ARG A 520 -9.10 -4.15 -2.79
CA ARG A 520 -10.32 -4.77 -2.22
C ARG A 520 -10.38 -6.30 -2.35
N MET A 521 -9.26 -6.97 -2.68
CA MET A 521 -9.18 -8.42 -2.86
C MET A 521 -9.90 -9.22 -1.74
N ILE A 522 -10.60 -10.29 -2.12
CA ILE A 522 -11.22 -11.21 -1.14
C ILE A 522 -10.10 -11.97 -0.41
N PHE A 523 -10.03 -11.86 0.91
CA PHE A 523 -8.85 -12.24 1.71
C PHE A 523 -7.59 -11.51 1.21
N GLY A 524 -7.72 -10.20 1.00
CA GLY A 524 -6.64 -9.28 0.67
C GLY A 524 -5.83 -8.86 1.89
N MET A 525 -4.96 -7.87 1.68
CA MET A 525 -4.23 -7.19 2.75
C MET A 525 -4.78 -5.77 2.92
N TYR A 526 -4.73 -5.25 4.15
CA TYR A 526 -5.31 -3.97 4.58
C TYR A 526 -6.86 -3.95 4.59
N TYR A 527 -7.52 -4.19 3.46
CA TYR A 527 -8.99 -4.41 3.40
C TYR A 527 -9.33 -5.88 3.16
N ASN A 528 -10.51 -6.28 3.63
CA ASN A 528 -11.05 -7.64 3.52
C ASN A 528 -10.07 -8.73 4.04
N MET A 529 -9.18 -8.33 4.95
CA MET A 529 -8.11 -9.14 5.50
C MET A 529 -8.63 -9.87 6.75
N PRO A 530 -8.51 -11.21 6.84
CA PRO A 530 -8.97 -11.97 8.00
C PRO A 530 -8.02 -11.74 9.19
N LEU A 531 -8.36 -10.77 10.03
CA LEU A 531 -7.58 -10.37 11.20
C LEU A 531 -7.72 -11.41 12.33
N ILE A 532 -6.59 -12.00 12.74
CA ILE A 532 -6.55 -12.93 13.86
C ILE A 532 -6.62 -12.17 15.19
N SER A 533 -7.74 -12.37 15.89
CA SER A 533 -8.00 -11.77 17.20
C SER A 533 -6.92 -12.12 18.21
N GLY A 534 -6.46 -11.13 18.99
CA GLY A 534 -5.45 -11.31 20.04
C GLY A 534 -4.00 -11.29 19.55
N CYS A 535 -3.74 -11.07 18.26
CA CYS A 535 -2.40 -10.87 17.70
C CYS A 535 -2.17 -9.42 17.24
N SER A 536 -0.90 -9.01 17.18
CA SER A 536 -0.46 -7.64 16.87
C SER A 536 1.00 -7.61 16.38
N SER A 537 1.47 -6.45 15.92
CA SER A 537 2.83 -6.20 15.44
C SER A 537 3.21 -7.03 14.20
N SER A 538 2.55 -6.71 13.08
CA SER A 538 2.88 -7.28 11.77
C SER A 538 4.19 -6.70 11.22
N GLY A 539 5.08 -7.60 10.82
CA GLY A 539 6.37 -7.28 10.20
C GLY A 539 6.21 -6.48 8.92
N VAL A 540 5.30 -6.86 8.04
CA VAL A 540 5.13 -6.16 6.76
C VAL A 540 4.51 -4.76 6.92
N PHE A 541 3.69 -4.52 7.96
CA PHE A 541 3.24 -3.16 8.32
C PHE A 541 4.35 -2.31 8.95
N HIS A 542 5.18 -2.90 9.81
CA HIS A 542 6.38 -2.25 10.35
C HIS A 542 7.38 -1.89 9.23
N ALA A 543 7.67 -2.85 8.34
CA ALA A 543 8.56 -2.66 7.20
C ALA A 543 8.05 -1.60 6.22
N PHE A 544 6.77 -1.66 5.82
CA PHE A 544 6.15 -0.62 4.99
C PHE A 544 6.36 0.78 5.60
N THR A 545 6.12 0.93 6.90
CA THR A 545 6.31 2.20 7.62
C THR A 545 7.73 2.72 7.48
N HIS A 546 8.73 1.90 7.84
CA HIS A 546 10.14 2.31 7.78
C HIS A 546 10.63 2.53 6.34
N HIS A 547 10.13 1.76 5.37
CA HIS A 547 10.43 1.97 3.95
C HIS A 547 9.94 3.35 3.48
N ILE A 548 8.68 3.70 3.73
CA ILE A 548 8.13 5.01 3.35
C ILE A 548 8.88 6.15 4.03
N LEU A 549 9.13 6.07 5.34
CA LEU A 549 9.84 7.12 6.09
C LEU A 549 11.28 7.33 5.58
N HIS A 550 12.00 6.24 5.28
CA HIS A 550 13.34 6.29 4.68
C HIS A 550 13.32 6.92 3.28
N ARG A 551 12.47 6.44 2.38
CA ARG A 551 12.43 6.87 0.97
C ARG A 551 11.90 8.29 0.79
N LEU A 552 11.19 8.82 1.79
CA LEU A 552 10.73 10.20 1.85
C LEU A 552 11.62 11.07 2.76
N GLU A 553 12.74 10.58 3.28
CA GLU A 553 13.69 11.33 4.14
C GLU A 553 13.04 11.94 5.41
N ILE A 554 11.99 11.29 5.94
CA ILE A 554 11.26 11.72 7.14
C ILE A 554 12.05 11.32 8.38
N ASN A 555 12.89 12.24 8.86
CA ASN A 555 13.78 12.01 9.99
C ASN A 555 13.08 12.18 11.35
N HIS A 556 13.45 11.33 12.32
CA HIS A 556 13.09 11.51 13.72
C HIS A 556 13.92 12.64 14.35
N ILE A 557 13.24 13.52 15.08
CA ILE A 557 13.81 14.64 15.82
C ILE A 557 13.83 14.27 17.30
N LYS A 558 15.04 14.08 17.86
CA LYS A 558 15.23 13.80 19.29
C LYS A 558 14.60 14.91 20.15
N ALA A 559 13.86 14.51 21.18
CA ALA A 559 13.19 15.46 22.07
C ALA A 559 14.21 16.37 22.79
N THR A 560 13.96 17.68 22.79
CA THR A 560 14.82 18.70 23.43
C THR A 560 14.56 18.86 24.93
N ASN A 561 13.55 18.17 25.46
CA ASN A 561 13.11 18.21 26.85
C ASN A 561 12.38 16.90 27.22
N ASN A 562 11.99 16.74 28.49
CA ASN A 562 11.37 15.50 29.01
C ASN A 562 9.82 15.45 28.89
N LYS A 563 9.21 16.34 28.09
CA LYS A 563 7.77 16.30 27.79
C LYS A 563 7.49 15.36 26.62
N LEU A 564 6.32 14.74 26.62
CA LEU A 564 5.85 13.95 25.48
C LEU A 564 5.12 14.86 24.48
N ARG A 565 5.37 14.64 23.18
CA ARG A 565 4.82 15.44 22.08
C ARG A 565 3.41 14.94 21.78
N VAL A 566 2.40 15.74 22.08
CA VAL A 566 0.98 15.41 21.89
C VAL A 566 0.46 16.20 20.69
N THR A 567 -0.05 15.50 19.68
CA THR A 567 -0.66 16.12 18.50
C THR A 567 -2.16 15.86 18.54
N LEU A 568 -2.95 16.93 18.71
CA LEU A 568 -4.40 16.88 18.60
C LEU A 568 -4.80 17.21 17.15
N LEU A 569 -5.41 16.24 16.47
CA LEU A 569 -5.94 16.35 15.13
C LEU A 569 -7.34 16.98 15.15
N SER A 570 -7.38 18.28 14.86
CA SER A 570 -8.59 19.07 14.65
C SER A 570 -9.17 18.83 13.25
N ARG A 571 -10.45 19.15 13.07
CA ARG A 571 -11.23 18.76 11.88
C ARG A 571 -12.08 19.89 11.32
N ASP A 572 -11.87 20.15 10.04
CA ASP A 572 -12.65 21.08 9.21
C ASP A 572 -13.71 20.32 8.40
N THR A 573 -14.52 19.52 9.09
CA THR A 573 -15.67 18.78 8.55
C THR A 573 -16.93 19.14 9.32
N PRO A 574 -18.14 19.15 8.72
CA PRO A 574 -19.38 19.54 9.43
C PRO A 574 -19.67 18.71 10.70
N TYR A 575 -19.25 17.44 10.67
CA TYR A 575 -19.47 16.46 11.73
C TYR A 575 -18.15 15.93 12.29
N ARG A 576 -18.22 15.33 13.48
CA ARG A 576 -17.10 14.82 14.28
C ARG A 576 -16.05 15.88 14.52
N LYS A 577 -16.49 17.08 14.91
CA LYS A 577 -15.65 18.08 15.58
C LYS A 577 -15.57 17.76 17.07
N ILE A 578 -14.43 18.12 17.65
CA ILE A 578 -14.26 18.27 19.10
C ILE A 578 -14.65 19.72 19.40
N LEU A 579 -15.64 19.95 20.26
CA LEU A 579 -16.18 21.29 20.50
C LEU A 579 -15.33 22.10 21.49
N ASN A 580 -14.69 21.46 22.46
CA ASN A 580 -13.87 22.10 23.49
C ASN A 580 -12.35 21.86 23.33
N GLU A 581 -11.84 21.72 22.09
CA GLU A 581 -10.41 21.48 21.80
C GLU A 581 -9.45 22.35 22.62
N ASP A 582 -9.69 23.67 22.64
CA ASP A 582 -8.77 24.61 23.28
C ASP A 582 -8.78 24.51 24.81
N GLU A 583 -9.85 23.96 25.40
CA GLU A 583 -9.90 23.65 26.83
C GLU A 583 -9.05 22.42 27.15
N LEU A 584 -9.23 21.34 26.39
CA LEU A 584 -8.46 20.10 26.50
C LEU A 584 -6.95 20.37 26.31
N ILE A 585 -6.60 21.22 25.33
CA ILE A 585 -5.21 21.64 25.05
C ILE A 585 -4.63 22.44 26.23
N ARG A 586 -5.35 23.47 26.73
CA ARG A 586 -4.89 24.27 27.88
C ARG A 586 -4.64 23.39 29.11
N ALA A 587 -5.59 22.51 29.44
CA ALA A 587 -5.45 21.61 30.57
C ALA A 587 -4.25 20.67 30.42
N ALA A 588 -4.01 20.12 29.23
CA ALA A 588 -2.88 19.23 28.98
C ALA A 588 -1.53 19.97 29.07
N GLN A 589 -1.46 21.21 28.57
CA GLN A 589 -0.28 22.07 28.72
C GLN A 589 0.01 22.42 30.19
N MET A 590 -1.04 22.67 31.01
CA MET A 590 -0.91 22.99 32.43
C MET A 590 -0.31 21.85 33.28
N THR A 591 -0.37 20.59 32.84
CA THR A 591 0.29 19.46 33.53
C THR A 591 1.83 19.57 33.55
N ASN A 592 2.41 20.38 32.67
CA ASN A 592 3.84 20.45 32.37
C ASN A 592 4.48 19.13 31.86
N ASP A 593 3.72 18.04 31.69
CA ASP A 593 4.20 16.76 31.14
C ASP A 593 4.20 16.68 29.61
N PHE A 594 3.45 17.56 28.95
CA PHE A 594 3.13 17.47 27.53
C PHE A 594 3.53 18.74 26.75
N ASP A 595 4.06 18.54 25.54
CA ASP A 595 4.16 19.55 24.48
C ASP A 595 2.98 19.34 23.53
N VAL A 596 1.93 20.16 23.67
CA VAL A 596 0.63 19.93 23.00
C VAL A 596 0.46 20.89 21.82
N ARG A 597 0.32 20.34 20.62
CA ARG A 597 0.04 21.06 19.38
C ARG A 597 -1.33 20.68 18.82
N LYS A 598 -2.08 21.67 18.30
CA LYS A 598 -3.26 21.45 17.45
C LYS A 598 -2.82 21.48 15.98
N VAL A 599 -3.32 20.52 15.19
CA VAL A 599 -3.08 20.44 13.74
C VAL A 599 -4.36 20.17 12.98
N ASN A 600 -4.40 20.57 11.72
CA ASN A 600 -5.51 20.30 10.80
C ASN A 600 -4.90 19.83 9.47
N PHE A 601 -5.03 18.55 9.17
CA PHE A 601 -4.43 17.90 8.01
C PHE A 601 -5.28 18.01 6.75
N ASN A 602 -5.65 19.25 6.40
CA ASN A 602 -6.32 19.57 5.15
C ASN A 602 -5.31 19.90 4.03
N HIS A 603 -5.83 20.22 2.83
CA HIS A 603 -5.05 20.53 1.62
C HIS A 603 -4.02 21.68 1.77
N ARG A 604 -4.07 22.48 2.84
CA ARG A 604 -3.14 23.59 3.08
C ARG A 604 -1.81 23.13 3.69
N MET A 605 -1.76 21.91 4.22
CA MET A 605 -0.53 21.28 4.71
C MET A 605 -0.18 20.11 3.79
N SER A 606 0.96 20.15 3.12
CA SER A 606 1.40 19.03 2.26
C SER A 606 1.60 17.77 3.10
N PHE A 607 1.27 16.60 2.55
CA PHE A 607 1.38 15.33 3.29
C PHE A 607 2.81 15.06 3.83
N TYR A 608 3.82 15.62 3.17
CA TYR A 608 5.22 15.61 3.65
C TYR A 608 5.40 16.28 5.03
N GLU A 609 4.79 17.44 5.26
CA GLU A 609 4.82 18.10 6.58
C GLU A 609 3.89 17.40 7.59
N GLN A 610 2.79 16.79 7.13
CA GLN A 610 1.95 15.92 7.99
C GLN A 610 2.76 14.73 8.53
N LEU A 611 3.51 14.04 7.67
CA LEU A 611 4.42 12.95 8.05
C LEU A 611 5.52 13.41 9.02
N LYS A 612 6.17 14.55 8.77
CA LYS A 612 7.17 15.12 9.71
C LYS A 612 6.61 15.37 11.10
N ILE A 613 5.38 15.88 11.21
CA ILE A 613 4.70 16.10 12.50
C ILE A 613 4.39 14.75 13.17
N ILE A 614 3.87 13.80 12.42
CA ILE A 614 3.39 12.51 12.94
C ILE A 614 4.54 11.60 13.36
N HIS A 615 5.60 11.48 12.57
CA HIS A 615 6.81 10.76 12.98
C HIS A 615 7.50 11.43 14.20
N ASN A 616 7.12 12.65 14.53
CA ASN A 616 7.55 13.39 15.72
C ASN A 616 6.43 13.65 16.74
N THR A 617 5.48 12.71 16.82
CA THR A 617 4.37 12.67 17.79
C THR A 617 4.51 11.43 18.67
N ASP A 618 4.37 11.59 19.99
CA ASP A 618 4.41 10.47 20.95
C ASP A 618 2.99 10.04 21.39
N ILE A 619 2.03 10.97 21.39
CA ILE A 619 0.59 10.68 21.53
C ILE A 619 -0.17 11.40 20.42
N LEU A 620 -0.82 10.65 19.54
CA LEU A 620 -1.75 11.19 18.55
C LEU A 620 -3.16 11.13 19.13
N VAL A 621 -3.84 12.28 19.22
CA VAL A 621 -5.21 12.41 19.70
C VAL A 621 -6.10 12.84 18.53
N GLY A 622 -7.24 12.19 18.34
CA GLY A 622 -8.23 12.65 17.35
C GLY A 622 -9.51 11.81 17.37
N ILE A 623 -10.57 12.32 16.72
CA ILE A 623 -11.89 11.68 16.67
C ILE A 623 -12.14 10.97 15.33
N HIS A 624 -12.81 9.81 15.40
CA HIS A 624 -12.99 8.82 14.34
C HIS A 624 -13.06 9.33 12.89
N GLY A 625 -12.05 9.01 12.09
CA GLY A 625 -12.06 9.29 10.66
C GLY A 625 -10.67 9.21 10.02
N ALA A 626 -10.64 9.29 8.69
CA ALA A 626 -9.50 8.91 7.86
C ALA A 626 -8.15 9.55 8.23
N GLY A 627 -8.15 10.74 8.84
CA GLY A 627 -6.92 11.37 9.34
C GLY A 627 -6.18 10.56 10.43
N LEU A 628 -6.86 9.65 11.14
CA LEU A 628 -6.23 8.72 12.09
C LEU A 628 -5.36 7.66 11.39
N THR A 629 -5.48 7.46 10.08
CA THR A 629 -4.59 6.56 9.28
C THR A 629 -3.11 6.98 9.37
N HIS A 630 -2.83 8.24 9.75
CA HIS A 630 -1.49 8.70 10.15
C HIS A 630 -0.85 7.85 11.25
N LEU A 631 -1.63 7.07 12.02
CA LEU A 631 -1.12 6.14 13.03
C LEU A 631 -0.07 5.17 12.48
N LEU A 632 -0.09 4.88 11.18
CA LEU A 632 0.95 4.08 10.51
C LEU A 632 2.35 4.69 10.67
N PHE A 633 2.49 6.02 10.64
CA PHE A 633 3.79 6.71 10.61
C PHE A 633 4.28 7.19 11.98
N LEU A 634 3.55 6.86 13.04
CA LEU A 634 3.98 7.10 14.41
C LEU A 634 5.24 6.27 14.78
N PRO A 635 6.05 6.75 15.74
CA PRO A 635 7.10 5.95 16.37
C PRO A 635 6.58 4.68 17.06
N ASP A 636 7.40 3.64 17.16
CA ASP A 636 7.02 2.31 17.68
C ASP A 636 6.71 2.28 19.20
N TRP A 637 6.87 3.41 19.88
CA TRP A 637 6.47 3.60 21.28
C TRP A 637 5.15 4.35 21.46
N ALA A 638 4.61 4.93 20.39
CA ALA A 638 3.54 5.91 20.47
C ALA A 638 2.19 5.30 20.85
N VAL A 639 1.28 6.20 21.24
CA VAL A 639 -0.11 5.88 21.55
C VAL A 639 -1.02 6.63 20.57
N ILE A 640 -1.95 5.91 19.95
CA ILE A 640 -3.09 6.48 19.24
C ILE A 640 -4.28 6.48 20.19
N PHE A 641 -4.72 7.68 20.57
CA PHE A 641 -5.90 7.95 21.37
C PHE A 641 -7.02 8.42 20.45
N GLU A 642 -7.87 7.48 20.03
CA GLU A 642 -9.12 7.80 19.33
C GLU A 642 -10.11 8.37 20.36
N ILE A 643 -10.15 9.69 20.51
CA ILE A 643 -10.85 10.37 21.63
C ILE A 643 -12.36 10.06 21.65
N TYR A 644 -12.93 9.70 20.50
CA TYR A 644 -14.18 8.95 20.42
C TYR A 644 -14.21 8.16 19.09
N ASN A 645 -14.65 6.91 19.17
CA ASN A 645 -14.67 5.95 18.06
C ASN A 645 -15.95 6.03 17.20
N CYS A 646 -16.94 6.85 17.56
CA CYS A 646 -18.21 6.96 16.85
C CYS A 646 -18.88 5.60 16.58
N GLU A 647 -18.84 4.73 17.59
CA GLU A 647 -19.41 3.36 17.59
C GLU A 647 -18.71 2.38 16.63
N ASP A 648 -17.58 2.77 16.04
CA ASP A 648 -16.78 1.99 15.08
C ASP A 648 -15.30 1.94 15.53
N GLU A 649 -15.07 1.13 16.57
CA GLU A 649 -13.75 0.95 17.18
C GLU A 649 -12.78 0.13 16.31
N ALA A 650 -13.30 -0.75 15.45
CA ALA A 650 -12.49 -1.76 14.77
C ALA A 650 -11.49 -1.12 13.79
N CYS A 651 -11.92 -0.13 12.99
CA CYS A 651 -11.13 0.42 11.90
C CYS A 651 -9.72 0.88 12.30
N TYR A 652 -9.59 1.68 13.38
CA TYR A 652 -8.28 2.22 13.79
C TYR A 652 -7.62 1.40 14.91
N ARG A 653 -8.38 0.67 15.74
CA ARG A 653 -7.81 -0.32 16.66
C ARG A 653 -7.06 -1.40 15.92
N ASP A 654 -7.65 -1.95 14.87
CA ASP A 654 -7.09 -3.12 14.20
C ASP A 654 -5.93 -2.69 13.28
N LEU A 655 -5.99 -1.49 12.68
CA LEU A 655 -4.84 -0.87 12.00
C LEU A 655 -3.66 -0.57 12.97
N ALA A 656 -3.96 -0.14 14.20
CA ALA A 656 -2.95 0.05 15.25
C ALA A 656 -2.34 -1.27 15.74
N ASN A 657 -3.17 -2.32 15.90
CA ASN A 657 -2.72 -3.68 16.22
C ASN A 657 -1.76 -4.20 15.14
N LEU A 658 -2.09 -4.02 13.86
CA LEU A 658 -1.22 -4.40 12.73
C LEU A 658 0.10 -3.63 12.76
N ARG A 659 0.06 -2.31 12.97
CA ARG A 659 1.25 -1.45 13.09
C ARG A 659 2.10 -1.74 14.34
N GLY A 660 1.54 -2.40 15.36
CA GLY A 660 2.22 -2.75 16.62
C GLY A 660 2.28 -1.62 17.65
N ILE A 661 1.49 -0.55 17.46
CA ILE A 661 1.41 0.59 18.40
C ILE A 661 0.19 0.45 19.32
N HIS A 662 0.14 1.26 20.40
CA HIS A 662 -0.97 1.14 21.35
C HIS A 662 -2.19 1.98 20.96
N TYR A 663 -3.30 1.31 20.72
CA TYR A 663 -4.63 1.92 20.65
C TYR A 663 -5.28 2.09 22.03
N MET A 664 -5.94 3.24 22.23
CA MET A 664 -6.88 3.50 23.32
C MET A 664 -8.00 4.45 22.87
N THR A 665 -9.14 4.43 23.56
CA THR A 665 -10.29 5.32 23.28
C THR A 665 -10.94 5.81 24.58
N TRP A 666 -12.05 6.54 24.47
CA TRP A 666 -12.83 7.05 25.60
C TRP A 666 -13.38 5.92 26.46
N VAL A 667 -13.26 6.03 27.78
CA VAL A 667 -13.70 4.97 28.71
C VAL A 667 -15.06 5.29 29.31
N ASN A 668 -15.23 6.48 29.90
CA ASN A 668 -16.49 6.83 30.57
C ASN A 668 -17.44 7.62 29.64
N GLN A 669 -18.41 6.94 29.04
CA GLN A 669 -19.38 7.57 28.13
C GLN A 669 -20.28 8.61 28.82
N ASP A 670 -20.48 8.54 30.14
CA ASP A 670 -21.21 9.57 30.91
C ASP A 670 -20.47 10.93 30.95
N LEU A 671 -19.20 10.96 30.54
CA LEU A 671 -18.33 12.14 30.47
C LEU A 671 -18.08 12.61 29.02
N LEU A 672 -18.86 12.09 28.06
CA LEU A 672 -18.92 12.54 26.68
C LEU A 672 -20.25 13.26 26.45
N ILE A 673 -20.20 14.44 25.82
CA ILE A 673 -21.36 15.29 25.55
C ILE A 673 -21.55 15.35 24.04
N GLN A 674 -22.69 14.87 23.55
CA GLN A 674 -23.06 14.88 22.15
C GLN A 674 -23.90 16.13 21.80
N GLU A 675 -23.63 16.78 20.66
CA GLU A 675 -24.26 18.05 20.26
C GLU A 675 -25.74 17.91 19.87
N ASP A 676 -26.05 16.94 19.02
CA ASP A 676 -27.41 16.60 18.57
C ASP A 676 -27.53 15.07 18.36
N GLN A 677 -28.67 14.55 17.90
CA GLN A 677 -28.82 13.10 17.65
C GLN A 677 -28.01 12.56 16.46
N GLY A 678 -27.34 13.44 15.71
CA GLY A 678 -26.75 13.15 14.42
C GLY A 678 -27.80 13.04 13.31
N HIS A 679 -27.42 13.45 12.11
CA HIS A 679 -28.36 13.55 10.99
C HIS A 679 -27.75 12.96 9.70
N HIS A 680 -27.74 11.63 9.58
CA HIS A 680 -27.38 10.95 8.33
C HIS A 680 -28.50 11.14 7.29
N PRO A 681 -28.21 11.50 6.02
CA PRO A 681 -29.20 11.69 4.96
C PRO A 681 -30.12 10.50 4.59
N THR A 682 -30.00 9.36 5.27
CA THR A 682 -30.73 8.11 4.98
C THR A 682 -30.92 7.24 6.22
N LEU A 683 -29.91 7.12 7.08
CA LEU A 683 -29.94 6.28 8.29
C LEU A 683 -30.52 6.98 9.54
N GLY A 684 -30.78 8.30 9.48
CA GLY A 684 -31.28 9.06 10.63
C GLY A 684 -30.19 9.35 11.68
N ALA A 685 -30.49 9.08 12.95
CA ALA A 685 -29.57 9.30 14.07
C ALA A 685 -28.32 8.42 13.95
N HIS A 686 -27.13 9.02 14.03
CA HIS A 686 -25.86 8.30 13.89
C HIS A 686 -24.67 9.09 14.45
N ALA A 687 -23.89 8.46 15.33
CA ALA A 687 -22.68 9.04 15.96
C ALA A 687 -21.60 9.58 14.98
N LYS A 688 -21.64 9.21 13.70
CA LYS A 688 -20.71 9.74 12.68
C LYS A 688 -21.15 11.09 12.07
N PHE A 689 -22.34 11.59 12.42
CA PHE A 689 -23.04 12.74 11.81
C PHE A 689 -23.46 13.82 12.83
N THR A 690 -22.72 13.94 13.94
CA THR A 690 -22.87 14.95 15.00
C THR A 690 -21.49 15.39 15.52
N ASN A 691 -21.42 16.30 16.51
CA ASN A 691 -20.18 16.79 17.14
C ASN A 691 -20.17 16.50 18.65
N TYR A 692 -18.99 16.61 19.28
CA TYR A 692 -18.75 16.11 20.64
C TYR A 692 -17.90 17.05 21.50
N ALA A 693 -18.26 17.22 22.77
CA ALA A 693 -17.42 17.78 23.83
C ALA A 693 -17.04 16.69 24.87
N PHE A 694 -15.94 16.90 25.58
CA PHE A 694 -15.31 15.88 26.43
C PHE A 694 -14.95 16.45 27.80
N ASP A 695 -15.13 15.66 28.87
CA ASP A 695 -14.65 16.05 30.19
C ASP A 695 -13.12 16.23 30.22
N VAL A 696 -12.70 17.34 30.82
CA VAL A 696 -11.29 17.71 30.94
C VAL A 696 -10.56 16.77 31.90
N GLY A 697 -11.20 16.35 33.00
CA GLY A 697 -10.59 15.47 33.99
C GLY A 697 -10.24 14.09 33.43
N GLU A 698 -11.21 13.46 32.77
CA GLU A 698 -11.07 12.17 32.08
C GLU A 698 -10.05 12.24 30.94
N PHE A 699 -10.06 13.31 30.13
CA PHE A 699 -9.07 13.50 29.08
C PHE A 699 -7.63 13.54 29.64
N ILE A 700 -7.40 14.28 30.72
CA ILE A 700 -6.08 14.35 31.37
C ILE A 700 -5.69 13.01 32.03
N ARG A 701 -6.65 12.31 32.65
CA ARG A 701 -6.43 10.96 33.21
C ARG A 701 -5.97 9.98 32.12
N LEU A 702 -6.61 10.02 30.96
CA LEU A 702 -6.29 9.17 29.81
C LEU A 702 -4.91 9.53 29.20
N LEU A 703 -4.56 10.81 29.06
CA LEU A 703 -3.20 11.22 28.66
C LEU A 703 -2.12 10.77 29.64
N GLN A 704 -2.37 10.81 30.95
CA GLN A 704 -1.40 10.32 31.96
C GLN A 704 -1.22 8.80 31.91
N ILE A 705 -2.24 8.03 31.49
CA ILE A 705 -2.12 6.59 31.21
C ILE A 705 -1.24 6.34 29.98
N ALA A 706 -1.48 7.06 28.87
CA ALA A 706 -0.66 6.98 27.66
C ALA A 706 0.82 7.30 27.96
N LYS A 707 1.08 8.39 28.69
CA LYS A 707 2.40 8.81 29.18
C LYS A 707 3.09 7.72 30.01
N LYS A 708 2.38 7.09 30.95
CA LYS A 708 2.93 5.99 31.77
C LYS A 708 3.40 4.85 30.88
N ARG A 709 2.60 4.46 29.88
CA ARG A 709 2.97 3.39 28.93
C ARG A 709 4.21 3.75 28.11
N ILE A 710 4.25 4.96 27.53
CA ILE A 710 5.38 5.43 26.71
C ILE A 710 6.68 5.42 27.51
N ARG A 711 6.68 5.96 28.74
CA ARG A 711 7.87 5.96 29.61
C ARG A 711 8.31 4.57 30.08
N THR A 712 7.49 3.53 29.90
CA THR A 712 7.86 2.11 30.12
C THR A 712 8.19 1.34 28.83
N ASN A 713 8.06 1.96 27.64
CA ASN A 713 8.31 1.30 26.37
C ASN A 713 9.83 1.17 26.12
N SER A 714 10.30 -0.03 25.78
CA SER A 714 11.72 -0.32 25.59
C SER A 714 12.35 0.41 24.38
N ASN A 715 11.59 0.73 23.33
CA ASN A 715 12.08 1.51 22.20
C ASN A 715 12.13 3.01 22.51
N TRP A 716 11.21 3.53 23.34
CA TRP A 716 11.32 4.89 23.89
C TRP A 716 12.56 5.02 24.78
N LEU A 717 12.77 4.05 25.68
CA LEU A 717 13.94 4.04 26.57
C LEU A 717 15.25 3.98 25.77
N LYS A 718 15.42 3.05 24.81
CA LYS A 718 16.60 3.00 23.94
C LYS A 718 16.93 4.34 23.27
N THR A 719 15.92 5.06 22.77
CA THR A 719 16.11 6.33 22.04
C THR A 719 16.33 7.54 22.94
N HIS A 720 15.84 7.51 24.19
CA HIS A 720 15.87 8.67 25.11
C HIS A 720 16.86 8.52 26.28
N THR A 721 17.22 7.29 26.69
CA THR A 721 18.13 7.04 27.82
C THR A 721 19.50 6.49 27.41
N SER A 722 19.77 6.24 26.13
CA SER A 722 21.12 5.92 25.69
C SER A 722 22.00 7.18 25.77
N PRO A 723 23.12 7.16 26.52
CA PRO A 723 24.21 8.10 26.27
C PRO A 723 24.77 7.84 24.86
N TYR A 724 25.48 8.83 24.31
CA TYR A 724 26.24 8.62 23.08
C TYR A 724 27.37 7.62 23.35
N HIS A 725 27.42 6.55 22.55
CA HIS A 725 28.68 6.22 21.90
C HIS A 725 28.76 7.05 20.62
N GLU A 726 29.81 7.85 20.48
CA GLU A 726 30.18 8.44 19.20
C GLU A 726 30.86 7.34 18.38
N GLU A 727 30.15 6.81 17.37
CA GLU A 727 30.78 6.08 16.27
C GLU A 727 30.77 6.99 15.04
N LEU A 728 31.99 7.31 14.56
CA LEU A 728 32.31 8.17 13.41
C LEU A 728 32.30 7.37 12.10
#